data_AF-A0A812KJ55-F1
#
_entry.id   AF-A0A812KJ55-F1
#
_cell.length_a   1.000
_cell.length_b   1.000
_cell.length_c   1.000
_cell.angle_alpha   90.00
_cell.angle_beta   90.00
_cell.angle_gamma   90.00
#
_symmetry.space_group_name_H-M   'P 1'
#
loop_
_entity.id
_entity.type
_entity.pdbx_description
1 polymer ?
#
loop_
_entity_poly.entity_id
_entity_poly.type
_entity_poly.pdbx_seq_one_letter_code
_entity_poly.pdbx_strand_id
1 'polypeptide(L)'
;MELLRCLGGGGGGGTEVLAAAGGAALGAGAVASGFYLKGLVNSYKDATHCLQFQVVQEALQQSLGLEKMQLPSSFQAEGEVWPTKQPLLTSAAYPQVRTAFETILKYQTARKAKADPKTLVCELLKTWLREHAADTAPAPQEVEAYRNFCSKLMVQKDKWRGRSWIPQGTFVKMLAEVAHELDKLLRVRLRDAKDARRLFEDLGRLSYNLALQTTKVLLLSGTNFSIPEAIYSLNSLGDLNRYSKPVALLKHKADKDVAKEMQEAWMTEAGGLLRQLLAQAHVASIMTLLEPVEDRILDSSSLTVEVLRASSLPNAPGIDIVDPFVRVSLYHGTTEVSSAKTFWLKDQNNPEWNQAILFDFPRDTGTTEPLRLKMEVGDYNGGSMVNSMFARSEPLPVESFLAATTPEEEVELDLLSTCMPARDMSSSRLVVRLRRPGPGALGAACERFRGLSTGHGKRGFRFESLMPIWAEAVQELDDALYFLDICAVQAAELTRLMGDLGAVLLGKTLCHLLDEVDHRVAACAQKLREFADAVVREEIEHHRTRKSGVSEIAEAALRRFSGASDSRAREEANRSMVELRKVEEQIRQVSSQLRKHCLRYQGIKEAKETAENAAAALWRRLTSEETQRRSGKTFGKMTLADVSTISTTRELVDPSPSTAPTAGYVSGDKVHIWSNSQGMWCTDGVVNQVLGEESPMMGYMLPAGSVQVMSDGGMDFSPLCEQQGCTFKLCPPANDRWHPWPFFRRLYDAAESLNTEYVIMLEPDNTIHGPIKREPKHDAGGIYVQDRSFGLVDYVEKLAQARAPGFKWSRKAMSAGLAGGAYFRKEAILDALSDENMMKLDWNMLGEQATKEIYSSDFAMQYAFAARGWHIEPWEETAQMDKNKDIPLTGPKDASFRHYCSCYPGGKPTYNIKLKKEDEKLVRQQPEKYQQTNSVCQLCRGPGI
;
A
#
# COMPACT_ATOMS: atom_id res chain seq x y z
N MET A 1 -33.73 17.54 35.43
CA MET A 1 -34.89 17.59 36.33
C MET A 1 -34.85 18.89 37.15
N GLU A 2 -34.87 20.05 36.48
CA GLU A 2 -34.98 21.37 37.16
C GLU A 2 -35.35 22.51 36.18
N LEU A 3 -36.14 22.21 35.14
CA LEU A 3 -36.53 23.21 34.12
C LEU A 3 -38.00 23.06 33.65
N LEU A 4 -38.88 22.55 34.53
CA LEU A 4 -40.31 22.36 34.28
C LEU A 4 -41.15 22.80 35.49
N ARG A 5 -41.12 24.10 35.83
CA ARG A 5 -42.02 24.66 36.86
C ARG A 5 -42.56 26.07 36.63
N CYS A 6 -42.36 26.66 35.46
CA CYS A 6 -43.05 27.90 35.09
C CYS A 6 -43.77 27.65 33.78
N LEU A 7 -45.09 27.49 33.85
CA LEU A 7 -46.13 27.79 32.84
C LEU A 7 -47.40 27.02 33.24
N GLY A 8 -48.06 27.52 34.28
CA GLY A 8 -49.44 27.19 34.61
C GLY A 8 -50.24 28.48 34.58
N GLY A 9 -51.21 28.58 33.67
CA GLY A 9 -52.16 29.68 33.66
C GLY A 9 -52.85 29.94 32.31
N GLY A 10 -54.04 29.39 32.14
CA GLY A 10 -55.20 30.10 31.58
C GLY A 10 -55.29 30.40 30.08
N GLY A 11 -56.26 29.74 29.42
CA GLY A 11 -57.29 30.43 28.65
C GLY A 11 -57.00 30.90 27.22
N GLY A 12 -57.67 30.24 26.26
CA GLY A 12 -58.43 30.90 25.18
C GLY A 12 -57.69 31.57 24.02
N GLY A 13 -57.83 30.95 22.84
CA GLY A 13 -57.99 31.64 21.55
C GLY A 13 -56.72 31.96 20.76
N GLY A 14 -56.84 31.85 19.43
CA GLY A 14 -56.05 32.64 18.49
C GLY A 14 -54.89 31.90 17.80
N THR A 15 -55.07 31.73 16.50
CA THR A 15 -54.06 31.48 15.45
C THR A 15 -52.93 32.52 15.43
N GLU A 16 -51.83 32.11 14.80
CA GLU A 16 -50.63 32.87 14.38
C GLU A 16 -49.56 33.17 15.44
N VAL A 17 -48.36 32.63 15.20
CA VAL A 17 -47.06 33.33 15.04
C VAL A 17 -45.94 32.29 15.19
N LEU A 18 -45.20 32.04 14.10
CA LEU A 18 -43.74 31.80 14.11
C LEU A 18 -43.23 31.69 12.67
N ALA A 19 -43.18 32.83 11.98
CA ALA A 19 -42.30 33.04 10.85
C ALA A 19 -41.31 34.14 11.26
N ALA A 20 -40.06 33.75 11.52
CA ALA A 20 -38.82 34.53 11.43
C ALA A 20 -37.80 34.11 12.50
N ALA A 21 -36.85 33.26 12.11
CA ALA A 21 -35.44 33.35 12.52
C ALA A 21 -34.62 32.39 11.66
N GLY A 22 -33.67 32.93 10.90
CA GLY A 22 -32.73 32.16 10.09
C GLY A 22 -31.82 31.29 10.96
N GLY A 23 -31.56 30.07 10.50
CA GLY A 23 -30.63 29.14 11.16
C GLY A 23 -30.72 27.72 10.61
N ALA A 24 -30.28 27.52 9.36
CA ALA A 24 -30.29 26.20 8.69
C ALA A 24 -29.42 25.13 9.38
N ALA A 25 -28.56 25.49 10.35
CA ALA A 25 -27.65 24.55 11.03
C ALA A 25 -28.17 23.99 12.37
N LEU A 26 -29.21 24.57 12.98
CA LEU A 26 -29.75 24.11 14.27
C LEU A 26 -31.02 23.25 14.15
N GLY A 27 -31.62 23.15 12.96
CA GLY A 27 -32.87 22.40 12.72
C GLY A 27 -32.71 20.88 12.65
N ALA A 28 -31.58 20.37 12.18
CA ALA A 28 -31.39 18.92 11.99
C ALA A 28 -31.34 18.13 13.32
N GLY A 29 -30.82 18.73 14.40
CA GLY A 29 -30.72 18.08 15.71
C GLY A 29 -32.05 18.03 16.49
N ALA A 30 -32.91 19.03 16.34
CA ALA A 30 -34.20 19.10 17.03
C ALA A 30 -35.26 18.19 16.39
N VAL A 31 -35.16 17.90 15.09
CA VAL A 31 -36.12 17.04 14.38
C VAL A 31 -35.79 15.56 14.54
N ALA A 32 -34.52 15.19 14.74
CA ALA A 32 -34.10 13.82 15.04
C ALA A 32 -34.51 13.31 16.44
N SER A 33 -34.94 14.19 17.37
CA SER A 33 -35.20 13.85 18.78
C SER A 33 -36.64 13.39 19.11
N GLY A 34 -37.42 13.01 18.09
CA GLY A 34 -38.74 12.39 18.28
C GLY A 34 -39.91 13.36 18.52
N PHE A 35 -39.69 14.67 18.37
CA PHE A 35 -40.75 15.69 18.53
C PHE A 35 -41.87 15.56 17.49
N TYR A 36 -41.54 15.30 16.23
CA TYR A 36 -42.53 15.07 15.16
C TYR A 36 -43.43 13.86 15.48
N LEU A 37 -42.82 12.75 15.88
CA LEU A 37 -43.55 11.54 16.26
C LEU A 37 -44.44 11.79 17.49
N LYS A 38 -43.96 12.57 18.46
CA LYS A 38 -44.73 12.94 19.66
C LYS A 38 -45.97 13.79 19.34
N GLY A 39 -45.89 14.67 18.33
CA GLY A 39 -47.02 15.43 17.81
C GLY A 39 -48.10 14.53 17.20
N LEU A 40 -47.68 13.52 16.44
CA LEU A 40 -48.57 12.51 15.85
C LEU A 40 -49.27 11.64 16.91
N VAL A 41 -48.61 11.27 18.01
CA VAL A 41 -49.25 10.54 19.13
C VAL A 41 -50.49 11.27 19.64
N ASN A 42 -50.35 12.57 19.88
CA ASN A 42 -51.41 13.40 20.46
C ASN A 42 -52.63 13.54 19.53
N SER A 43 -52.46 13.26 18.23
CA SER A 43 -53.56 13.23 17.25
C SER A 43 -54.42 11.96 17.33
N TYR A 44 -53.89 10.86 17.89
CA TYR A 44 -54.62 9.60 18.01
C TYR A 44 -55.42 9.53 19.31
N LYS A 45 -56.76 9.47 19.19
CA LYS A 45 -57.68 9.33 20.35
C LYS A 45 -57.89 7.87 20.81
N ASP A 46 -57.46 6.88 20.01
CA ASP A 46 -57.67 5.45 20.30
C ASP A 46 -56.46 4.84 21.03
N ALA A 47 -56.71 4.19 22.17
CA ALA A 47 -55.67 3.58 22.99
C ALA A 47 -54.86 2.49 22.25
N THR A 48 -55.49 1.78 21.30
CA THR A 48 -54.79 0.79 20.47
C THR A 48 -53.81 1.46 19.51
N HIS A 49 -54.21 2.58 18.88
CA HIS A 49 -53.31 3.37 18.05
C HIS A 49 -52.16 3.98 18.86
N CYS A 50 -52.40 4.48 20.07
CA CYS A 50 -51.32 4.97 20.94
C CYS A 50 -50.30 3.87 21.26
N LEU A 51 -50.77 2.67 21.60
CA LEU A 51 -49.90 1.51 21.85
C LEU A 51 -49.10 1.09 20.61
N GLN A 52 -49.77 1.01 19.45
CA GLN A 52 -49.10 0.68 18.18
C GLN A 52 -48.07 1.74 17.78
N PHE A 53 -48.38 3.01 18.02
CA PHE A 53 -47.45 4.09 17.76
C PHE A 53 -46.22 4.00 18.65
N GLN A 54 -46.39 3.72 19.94
CA GLN A 54 -45.27 3.52 20.85
C GLN A 54 -44.34 2.39 20.36
N VAL A 55 -44.91 1.30 19.84
CA VAL A 55 -44.14 0.22 19.20
C VAL A 55 -43.37 0.72 17.96
N VAL A 56 -43.96 1.56 17.12
CA VAL A 56 -43.26 2.17 15.97
C VAL A 56 -42.10 3.04 16.45
N GLN A 57 -42.34 3.90 17.44
CA GLN A 57 -41.32 4.80 17.99
C GLN A 57 -40.15 4.02 18.59
N GLU A 58 -40.43 3.00 19.41
CA GLU A 58 -39.40 2.13 19.99
C GLU A 58 -38.64 1.39 18.88
N ALA A 59 -39.33 0.85 17.88
CA ALA A 59 -38.69 0.17 16.75
C ALA A 59 -37.80 1.13 15.93
N LEU A 60 -38.24 2.38 15.69
CA LEU A 60 -37.44 3.41 15.03
C LEU A 60 -36.22 3.78 15.87
N GLN A 61 -36.39 4.10 17.16
CA GLN A 61 -35.28 4.46 18.04
C GLN A 61 -34.21 3.36 18.10
N GLN A 62 -34.64 2.11 18.23
CA GLN A 62 -33.70 0.99 18.35
C GLN A 62 -33.10 0.55 17.01
N SER A 63 -33.77 0.78 15.87
CA SER A 63 -33.27 0.34 14.56
C SER A 63 -32.52 1.44 13.83
N LEU A 64 -32.89 2.69 14.04
CA LEU A 64 -32.34 3.85 13.36
C LEU A 64 -31.32 4.64 14.20
N GLY A 65 -31.32 4.51 15.55
CA GLY A 65 -30.29 5.05 16.45
C GLY A 65 -30.09 6.58 16.43
N LEU A 66 -30.20 7.24 17.59
CA LEU A 66 -30.28 8.70 17.75
C LEU A 66 -29.11 9.57 17.22
N GLU A 67 -28.02 9.02 16.67
CA GLU A 67 -26.81 9.82 16.35
C GLU A 67 -26.32 9.80 14.90
N LYS A 68 -26.81 8.94 13.99
CA LYS A 68 -26.09 8.77 12.69
C LYS A 68 -26.91 8.62 11.40
N MET A 69 -28.24 8.61 11.40
CA MET A 69 -28.98 8.52 10.12
C MET A 69 -30.29 9.30 10.09
N GLN A 70 -30.58 9.91 8.93
CA GLN A 70 -31.66 10.88 8.74
C GLN A 70 -32.97 10.19 8.32
N LEU A 71 -34.10 10.65 8.88
CA LEU A 71 -35.42 10.32 8.31
C LEU A 71 -35.54 10.92 6.90
N PRO A 72 -36.32 10.31 5.99
CA PRO A 72 -36.51 10.81 4.64
C PRO A 72 -36.91 12.28 4.67
N SER A 73 -36.27 13.09 3.83
CA SER A 73 -36.36 14.55 3.85
C SER A 73 -37.81 15.03 3.73
N SER A 74 -38.60 14.40 2.86
CA SER A 74 -40.02 14.71 2.66
C SER A 74 -40.94 14.18 3.77
N PHE A 75 -40.44 13.36 4.68
CA PHE A 75 -41.22 12.84 5.82
C PHE A 75 -41.23 13.81 7.02
N GLN A 76 -40.45 14.89 6.97
CA GLN A 76 -40.32 15.88 8.04
C GLN A 76 -41.33 17.05 7.96
N ALA A 77 -42.23 17.05 6.96
CA ALA A 77 -43.21 18.13 6.80
C ALA A 77 -44.38 18.00 7.80
N GLU A 78 -44.67 19.09 8.52
CA GLU A 78 -45.78 19.19 9.48
C GLU A 78 -47.14 19.03 8.76
N GLY A 79 -47.75 17.86 8.87
CA GLY A 79 -49.05 17.56 8.25
C GLY A 79 -49.56 16.15 8.58
N GLU A 80 -50.88 15.94 8.41
CA GLU A 80 -51.47 14.60 8.51
C GLU A 80 -50.90 13.68 7.42
N VAL A 81 -50.44 12.48 7.83
CA VAL A 81 -49.87 11.48 6.92
C VAL A 81 -51.00 10.72 6.23
N TRP A 82 -51.33 11.11 5.00
CA TRP A 82 -52.33 10.46 4.16
C TRP A 82 -51.70 9.36 3.27
N PRO A 83 -52.43 8.24 3.02
CA PRO A 83 -51.90 7.15 2.22
C PRO A 83 -51.72 7.55 0.74
N THR A 84 -50.47 7.59 0.26
CA THR A 84 -50.16 7.94 -1.12
C THR A 84 -50.27 6.72 -2.05
N LYS A 85 -51.23 6.68 -2.97
CA LYS A 85 -51.41 5.52 -3.88
C LYS A 85 -50.60 5.59 -5.19
N GLN A 86 -49.74 6.60 -5.34
CA GLN A 86 -48.97 6.75 -6.57
C GLN A 86 -47.92 5.63 -6.71
N PRO A 87 -47.84 4.96 -7.87
CA PRO A 87 -46.80 3.99 -8.16
C PRO A 87 -45.41 4.66 -8.19
N LEU A 88 -44.35 3.86 -8.17
CA LEU A 88 -43.01 4.34 -8.46
C LEU A 88 -42.98 4.78 -9.94
N LEU A 89 -42.71 6.06 -10.22
CA LEU A 89 -42.75 6.61 -11.58
C LEU A 89 -41.46 6.34 -12.37
N THR A 90 -40.37 6.00 -11.69
CA THR A 90 -39.06 5.72 -12.28
C THR A 90 -38.76 4.21 -12.24
N SER A 91 -37.98 3.72 -13.21
CA SER A 91 -37.38 2.39 -13.11
C SER A 91 -36.40 2.40 -11.95
N ALA A 92 -36.69 1.65 -10.88
CA ALA A 92 -35.77 1.56 -9.76
C ALA A 92 -34.44 0.95 -10.22
N ALA A 93 -33.31 1.54 -9.84
CA ALA A 93 -31.99 0.99 -10.10
C ALA A 93 -31.80 -0.43 -9.53
N TYR A 94 -32.55 -0.75 -8.46
CA TYR A 94 -32.55 -2.06 -7.81
C TYR A 94 -33.96 -2.69 -7.84
N PRO A 95 -34.15 -3.89 -8.44
CA PRO A 95 -35.44 -4.56 -8.48
C PRO A 95 -36.08 -4.78 -7.11
N GLN A 96 -35.26 -4.96 -6.07
CA GLN A 96 -35.69 -5.17 -4.68
C GLN A 96 -36.44 -3.95 -4.13
N VAL A 97 -35.98 -2.74 -4.47
CA VAL A 97 -36.62 -1.47 -4.07
C VAL A 97 -38.04 -1.41 -4.64
N ARG A 98 -38.18 -1.75 -5.93
CA ARG A 98 -39.47 -1.79 -6.62
C ARG A 98 -40.40 -2.84 -6.02
N THR A 99 -39.92 -4.07 -5.84
CA THR A 99 -40.74 -5.17 -5.27
C THR A 99 -41.20 -4.84 -3.85
N ALA A 100 -40.33 -4.28 -3.01
CA ALA A 100 -40.68 -3.82 -1.67
C ALA A 100 -41.77 -2.72 -1.73
N PHE A 101 -41.62 -1.75 -2.63
CA PHE A 101 -42.57 -0.66 -2.80
C PHE A 101 -43.94 -1.15 -3.27
N GLU A 102 -43.97 -2.02 -4.29
CA GLU A 102 -45.20 -2.61 -4.83
C GLU A 102 -45.92 -3.48 -3.78
N THR A 103 -45.16 -4.18 -2.94
CA THR A 103 -45.69 -4.95 -1.80
C THR A 103 -46.42 -4.05 -0.80
N ILE A 104 -45.84 -2.90 -0.46
CA ILE A 104 -46.49 -1.91 0.42
C ILE A 104 -47.74 -1.34 -0.25
N LEU A 105 -47.67 -0.99 -1.54
CA LEU A 105 -48.80 -0.42 -2.28
C LEU A 105 -49.97 -1.41 -2.40
N LYS A 106 -49.68 -2.69 -2.63
CA LYS A 106 -50.68 -3.78 -2.65
C LYS A 106 -51.39 -3.90 -1.30
N TYR A 107 -50.64 -3.87 -0.20
CA TYR A 107 -51.21 -3.88 1.15
C TYR A 107 -52.13 -2.67 1.40
N GLN A 108 -51.68 -1.47 1.06
CA GLN A 108 -52.46 -0.25 1.26
C GLN A 108 -53.70 -0.18 0.38
N THR A 109 -53.65 -0.70 -0.85
CA THR A 109 -54.79 -0.71 -1.79
C THR A 109 -55.88 -1.66 -1.31
N ALA A 110 -55.51 -2.81 -0.74
CA ALA A 110 -56.45 -3.75 -0.14
C ALA A 110 -57.12 -3.22 1.14
N ARG A 111 -56.61 -2.13 1.71
CA ARG A 111 -57.06 -1.54 2.97
C ARG A 111 -57.88 -0.27 2.71
N LYS A 112 -59.03 -0.11 3.38
CA LYS A 112 -59.77 1.17 3.37
C LYS A 112 -58.91 2.24 4.07
N ALA A 113 -58.68 3.37 3.39
CA ALA A 113 -57.78 4.43 3.85
C ALA A 113 -58.16 4.93 5.25
N LYS A 114 -57.21 4.87 6.17
CA LYS A 114 -57.31 5.41 7.53
C LYS A 114 -55.96 6.01 7.93
N ALA A 115 -55.98 7.18 8.54
CA ALA A 115 -54.82 7.72 9.26
C ALA A 115 -54.65 6.89 10.54
N ASP A 116 -53.72 5.92 10.52
CA ASP A 116 -53.38 5.09 11.66
C ASP A 116 -51.91 4.67 11.62
N PRO A 117 -51.35 4.09 12.71
CA PRO A 117 -49.93 3.80 12.80
C PRO A 117 -49.39 2.87 11.70
N LYS A 118 -50.22 1.99 11.11
CA LYS A 118 -49.78 1.13 10.00
C LYS A 118 -49.62 1.95 8.71
N THR A 119 -50.48 2.94 8.48
CA THR A 119 -50.35 3.88 7.35
C THR A 119 -49.08 4.70 7.50
N LEU A 120 -48.76 5.17 8.71
CA LEU A 120 -47.50 5.87 8.99
C LEU A 120 -46.27 5.03 8.61
N VAL A 121 -46.22 3.76 9.02
CA VAL A 121 -45.13 2.83 8.67
C VAL A 121 -45.03 2.65 7.15
N CYS A 122 -46.16 2.50 6.46
CA CYS A 122 -46.17 2.33 5.01
C CYS A 122 -45.68 3.59 4.27
N GLU A 123 -46.11 4.78 4.67
CA GLU A 123 -45.63 6.03 4.06
C GLU A 123 -44.15 6.26 4.35
N LEU A 124 -43.67 5.96 5.56
CA LEU A 124 -42.25 6.08 5.90
C LEU A 124 -41.40 5.19 4.96
N LEU A 125 -41.73 3.91 4.86
CA LEU A 125 -41.00 2.96 4.02
C LEU A 125 -41.07 3.33 2.54
N LYS A 126 -42.24 3.73 2.03
CA LYS A 126 -42.38 4.16 0.64
C LYS A 126 -41.61 5.44 0.33
N THR A 127 -41.60 6.38 1.25
CA THR A 127 -40.88 7.65 1.07
C THR A 127 -39.39 7.36 0.96
N TRP A 128 -38.85 6.57 1.88
CA TRP A 128 -37.46 6.10 1.82
C TRP A 128 -37.16 5.35 0.50
N LEU A 129 -38.00 4.37 0.13
CA LEU A 129 -37.83 3.61 -1.12
C LEU A 129 -37.88 4.50 -2.39
N ARG A 130 -38.65 5.60 -2.37
CA ARG A 130 -38.71 6.56 -3.49
C ARG A 130 -37.47 7.42 -3.59
N GLU A 131 -36.95 7.93 -2.47
CA GLU A 131 -35.71 8.70 -2.45
C GLU A 131 -34.54 7.88 -3.03
N HIS A 132 -34.53 6.57 -2.79
CA HIS A 132 -33.51 5.64 -3.33
C HIS A 132 -33.90 4.92 -4.63
N ALA A 133 -35.04 5.28 -5.25
CA ALA A 133 -35.45 4.68 -6.50
C ALA A 133 -34.65 5.21 -7.70
N ALA A 134 -34.29 6.50 -7.69
CA ALA A 134 -33.78 7.22 -8.85
C ALA A 134 -32.25 7.29 -8.90
N ASP A 135 -31.56 7.78 -7.84
CA ASP A 135 -30.09 7.83 -7.84
C ASP A 135 -29.48 8.20 -6.46
N THR A 136 -29.48 7.24 -5.54
CA THR A 136 -28.51 7.19 -4.42
C THR A 136 -28.51 5.73 -3.99
N ALA A 137 -27.47 4.99 -4.35
CA ALA A 137 -27.37 3.60 -3.94
C ALA A 137 -27.26 3.55 -2.40
N PRO A 138 -28.34 3.16 -1.67
CA PRO A 138 -28.43 3.39 -0.24
C PRO A 138 -27.27 2.72 0.48
N ALA A 139 -26.73 3.37 1.51
CA ALA A 139 -25.61 2.82 2.25
C ALA A 139 -26.06 1.47 2.90
N PRO A 140 -25.20 0.44 2.97
CA PRO A 140 -25.59 -0.85 3.56
C PRO A 140 -26.14 -0.70 4.99
N GLN A 141 -25.60 0.23 5.77
CA GLN A 141 -26.08 0.55 7.11
C GLN A 141 -27.52 1.06 7.11
N GLU A 142 -27.91 1.82 6.09
CA GLU A 142 -29.28 2.33 5.93
C GLU A 142 -30.27 1.22 5.66
N VAL A 143 -29.94 0.37 4.68
CA VAL A 143 -30.78 -0.74 4.27
C VAL A 143 -30.98 -1.70 5.44
N GLU A 144 -29.92 -1.98 6.19
CA GLU A 144 -29.98 -2.77 7.42
C GLU A 144 -30.92 -2.13 8.47
N ALA A 145 -30.82 -0.82 8.68
CA ALA A 145 -31.63 -0.10 9.66
C ALA A 145 -33.13 -0.22 9.35
N TYR A 146 -33.54 -0.02 8.09
CA TYR A 146 -34.92 -0.19 7.65
C TYR A 146 -35.40 -1.65 7.64
N ARG A 147 -34.51 -2.60 7.31
CA ARG A 147 -34.78 -4.05 7.42
C ARG A 147 -35.01 -4.46 8.87
N ASN A 148 -34.20 -3.96 9.79
CA ASN A 148 -34.31 -4.22 11.23
C ASN A 148 -35.56 -3.55 11.82
N PHE A 149 -35.90 -2.35 11.34
CA PHE A 149 -37.16 -1.69 11.67
C PHE A 149 -38.35 -2.60 11.33
N CYS A 150 -38.43 -3.11 10.10
CA CYS A 150 -39.49 -4.06 9.72
C CYS A 150 -39.48 -5.31 10.61
N SER A 151 -38.30 -5.87 10.88
CA SER A 151 -38.14 -7.08 11.71
C SER A 151 -38.63 -6.89 13.14
N LYS A 152 -38.34 -5.76 13.78
CA LYS A 152 -38.80 -5.47 15.16
C LYS A 152 -40.32 -5.30 15.23
N LEU A 153 -40.92 -4.65 14.23
CA LEU A 153 -42.38 -4.54 14.15
C LEU A 153 -43.02 -5.94 14.02
N MET A 154 -42.40 -6.86 13.28
CA MET A 154 -42.87 -8.24 13.14
C MET A 154 -42.81 -9.04 14.45
N VAL A 155 -41.76 -8.85 15.27
CA VAL A 155 -41.66 -9.51 16.60
C VAL A 155 -42.85 -9.13 17.49
N GLN A 156 -43.34 -7.90 17.37
CA GLN A 156 -44.50 -7.38 18.10
C GLN A 156 -45.84 -7.70 17.42
N LYS A 157 -45.95 -8.83 16.68
CA LYS A 157 -47.14 -9.22 15.88
C LYS A 157 -48.48 -9.11 16.62
N ASP A 158 -48.50 -9.37 17.92
CA ASP A 158 -49.73 -9.34 18.72
C ASP A 158 -50.30 -7.95 18.91
N LYS A 159 -49.44 -6.91 18.86
CA LYS A 159 -49.85 -5.50 18.94
C LYS A 159 -50.51 -5.00 17.65
N TRP A 160 -50.34 -5.73 16.54
CA TRP A 160 -50.87 -5.37 15.22
C TRP A 160 -52.21 -6.03 14.88
N ARG A 161 -52.77 -6.85 15.78
CA ARG A 161 -54.05 -7.54 15.60
C ARG A 161 -55.19 -6.52 15.50
N GLY A 162 -55.95 -6.58 14.42
CA GLY A 162 -57.19 -5.80 14.24
C GLY A 162 -58.41 -6.55 14.80
N ARG A 163 -59.59 -5.89 14.80
CA ARG A 163 -60.87 -6.55 15.08
C ARG A 163 -61.05 -7.79 14.16
N SER A 164 -61.67 -8.85 14.68
CA SER A 164 -61.61 -10.25 14.20
C SER A 164 -61.98 -10.57 12.74
N TRP A 165 -62.41 -9.60 11.93
CA TRP A 165 -63.00 -9.81 10.60
C TRP A 165 -62.03 -9.54 9.43
N ILE A 166 -60.85 -8.95 9.65
CA ILE A 166 -59.80 -8.83 8.62
C ILE A 166 -58.88 -10.04 8.74
N PRO A 167 -58.47 -10.71 7.64
CA PRO A 167 -57.55 -11.84 7.69
C PRO A 167 -56.32 -11.49 8.54
N GLN A 168 -56.14 -12.23 9.64
CA GLN A 168 -55.05 -11.99 10.58
C GLN A 168 -53.71 -12.05 9.84
N GLY A 169 -52.82 -11.11 10.14
CA GLY A 169 -51.42 -11.17 9.69
C GLY A 169 -51.08 -10.48 8.36
N THR A 170 -52.01 -9.82 7.67
CA THR A 170 -51.69 -9.13 6.39
C THR A 170 -50.62 -8.04 6.49
N PHE A 171 -50.61 -7.25 7.58
CA PHE A 171 -49.57 -6.24 7.82
C PHE A 171 -48.21 -6.87 8.16
N VAL A 172 -48.22 -7.89 9.03
CA VAL A 172 -46.99 -8.61 9.42
C VAL A 172 -46.40 -9.36 8.22
N LYS A 173 -47.26 -9.93 7.36
CA LYS A 173 -46.86 -10.55 6.09
C LYS A 173 -46.23 -9.54 5.14
N MET A 174 -46.85 -8.36 4.96
CA MET A 174 -46.26 -7.28 4.18
C MET A 174 -44.88 -6.87 4.72
N LEU A 175 -44.74 -6.68 6.04
CA LEU A 175 -43.45 -6.36 6.66
C LEU A 175 -42.41 -7.46 6.46
N ALA A 176 -42.81 -8.73 6.46
CA ALA A 176 -41.92 -9.86 6.20
C ALA A 176 -41.43 -9.87 4.75
N GLU A 177 -42.33 -9.65 3.80
CA GLU A 177 -42.00 -9.55 2.37
C GLU A 177 -41.10 -8.33 2.10
N VAL A 178 -41.38 -7.16 2.69
CA VAL A 178 -40.51 -5.98 2.60
C VAL A 178 -39.15 -6.24 3.23
N ALA A 179 -39.10 -6.78 4.45
CA ALA A 179 -37.84 -7.10 5.12
C ALA A 179 -37.00 -8.10 4.31
N HIS A 180 -37.63 -9.05 3.63
CA HIS A 180 -36.97 -10.00 2.75
C HIS A 180 -36.37 -9.32 1.52
N GLU A 181 -37.08 -8.39 0.87
CA GLU A 181 -36.53 -7.60 -0.24
C GLU A 181 -35.41 -6.66 0.22
N LEU A 182 -35.50 -6.07 1.41
CA LEU A 182 -34.42 -5.28 1.98
C LEU A 182 -33.20 -6.14 2.36
N ASP A 183 -33.39 -7.40 2.77
CA ASP A 183 -32.28 -8.35 2.98
C ASP A 183 -31.54 -8.64 1.66
N LYS A 184 -32.29 -8.84 0.57
CA LYS A 184 -31.70 -8.98 -0.77
C LYS A 184 -30.95 -7.71 -1.19
N LEU A 185 -31.54 -6.54 -0.98
CA LEU A 185 -30.90 -5.27 -1.28
C LEU A 185 -29.61 -5.09 -0.46
N LEU A 186 -29.64 -5.39 0.84
CA LEU A 186 -28.48 -5.31 1.73
C LEU A 186 -27.33 -6.17 1.22
N ARG A 187 -27.59 -7.38 0.72
CA ARG A 187 -26.56 -8.25 0.13
C ARG A 187 -25.91 -7.63 -1.11
N VAL A 188 -26.72 -7.04 -2.00
CA VAL A 188 -26.20 -6.33 -3.18
C VAL A 188 -25.33 -5.17 -2.73
N ARG A 189 -25.80 -4.36 -1.77
CA ARG A 189 -25.05 -3.21 -1.26
C ARG A 189 -23.76 -3.60 -0.54
N LEU A 190 -23.78 -4.67 0.25
CA LEU A 190 -22.56 -5.22 0.87
C LEU A 190 -21.60 -5.79 -0.16
N ARG A 191 -22.09 -6.32 -1.28
CA ARG A 191 -21.23 -6.77 -2.38
C ARG A 191 -20.55 -5.61 -3.10
N ASP A 192 -21.23 -4.49 -3.22
CA ASP A 192 -20.68 -3.27 -3.83
C ASP A 192 -19.77 -2.48 -2.87
N ALA A 193 -19.98 -2.65 -1.56
CA ALA A 193 -19.21 -1.99 -0.52
C ALA A 193 -17.78 -2.54 -0.43
N LYS A 194 -16.85 -1.66 -0.06
CA LYS A 194 -15.40 -1.91 -0.08
C LYS A 194 -14.73 -1.52 1.25
N ASP A 195 -15.49 -1.32 2.32
CA ASP A 195 -14.93 -0.86 3.60
C ASP A 195 -14.04 -1.94 4.21
N ALA A 196 -14.51 -3.19 4.27
CA ALA A 196 -13.74 -4.31 4.77
C ALA A 196 -12.55 -4.61 3.86
N ARG A 197 -12.74 -4.51 2.54
CA ARG A 197 -11.66 -4.66 1.57
C ARG A 197 -10.52 -3.68 1.82
N ARG A 198 -10.84 -2.38 1.96
CA ARG A 198 -9.84 -1.35 2.26
C ARG A 198 -9.12 -1.63 3.58
N LEU A 199 -9.85 -2.07 4.61
CA LEU A 199 -9.26 -2.42 5.90
C LEU A 199 -8.30 -3.63 5.80
N PHE A 200 -8.60 -4.63 4.97
CA PHE A 200 -7.67 -5.74 4.71
C PHE A 200 -6.44 -5.30 3.89
N GLU A 201 -6.61 -4.42 2.90
CA GLU A 201 -5.50 -3.81 2.15
C GLU A 201 -4.58 -2.99 3.08
N ASP A 202 -5.16 -2.20 4.00
CA ASP A 202 -4.43 -1.47 5.04
C ASP A 202 -3.70 -2.43 5.98
N LEU A 203 -4.33 -3.55 6.36
CA LEU A 203 -3.68 -4.59 7.16
C LEU A 203 -2.48 -5.21 6.41
N GLY A 204 -2.58 -5.41 5.09
CA GLY A 204 -1.46 -5.84 4.26
C GLY A 204 -0.28 -4.87 4.27
N ARG A 205 -0.56 -3.56 4.15
CA ARG A 205 0.46 -2.50 4.29
C ARG A 205 1.16 -2.53 5.64
N LEU A 206 0.39 -2.68 6.70
CA LEU A 206 0.92 -2.75 8.06
C LEU A 206 1.72 -4.03 8.30
N SER A 207 1.32 -5.16 7.71
CA SER A 207 2.02 -6.44 7.79
C SER A 207 3.41 -6.36 7.17
N TYR A 208 3.50 -5.73 6.00
CA TYR A 208 4.77 -5.45 5.33
C TYR A 208 5.68 -4.57 6.20
N ASN A 209 5.15 -3.50 6.78
CA ASN A 209 5.92 -2.61 7.64
C ASN A 209 6.37 -3.32 8.93
N LEU A 210 5.53 -4.19 9.51
CA LEU A 210 5.91 -5.02 10.66
C LEU A 210 7.11 -5.90 10.31
N ALA A 211 7.06 -6.61 9.17
CA ALA A 211 8.16 -7.44 8.69
C ALA A 211 9.44 -6.64 8.47
N LEU A 212 9.36 -5.50 7.78
CA LEU A 212 10.50 -4.63 7.49
C LEU A 212 11.16 -4.09 8.76
N GLN A 213 10.39 -3.47 9.65
CA GLN A 213 10.93 -2.86 10.87
C GLN A 213 11.49 -3.92 11.82
N THR A 214 10.81 -5.06 11.95
CA THR A 214 11.31 -6.15 12.79
C THR A 214 12.61 -6.74 12.24
N THR A 215 12.67 -7.00 10.94
CA THR A 215 13.88 -7.56 10.32
C THR A 215 15.06 -6.58 10.44
N LYS A 216 14.81 -5.26 10.33
CA LYS A 216 15.81 -4.23 10.62
C LYS A 216 16.32 -4.33 12.06
N VAL A 217 15.45 -4.42 13.06
CA VAL A 217 15.87 -4.53 14.47
C VAL A 217 16.72 -5.77 14.68
N LEU A 218 16.28 -6.92 14.15
CA LEU A 218 16.98 -8.21 14.24
C LEU A 218 18.34 -8.20 13.52
N LEU A 219 18.46 -7.46 12.41
CA LEU A 219 19.68 -7.35 11.63
C LEU A 219 20.67 -6.36 12.27
N LEU A 220 20.17 -5.23 12.79
CA LEU A 220 20.98 -4.09 13.25
C LEU A 220 21.36 -4.17 14.74
N SER A 221 20.64 -4.96 15.54
CA SER A 221 20.86 -5.08 16.99
C SER A 221 21.46 -6.42 17.34
N GLY A 222 22.46 -6.44 18.22
CA GLY A 222 23.04 -7.67 18.76
C GLY A 222 23.88 -8.49 17.78
N THR A 223 23.83 -8.21 16.48
CA THR A 223 24.62 -8.89 15.45
C THR A 223 26.00 -8.23 15.28
N ASN A 224 27.00 -8.99 14.85
CA ASN A 224 28.33 -8.48 14.52
C ASN A 224 28.51 -8.25 13.01
N PHE A 225 27.42 -8.05 12.28
CA PHE A 225 27.43 -7.86 10.83
C PHE A 225 28.09 -6.53 10.45
N SER A 226 28.89 -6.56 9.39
CA SER A 226 29.26 -5.34 8.68
C SER A 226 28.13 -5.01 7.74
N ILE A 227 27.40 -3.92 8.04
CA ILE A 227 26.17 -3.55 7.34
C ILE A 227 26.47 -2.33 6.45
N PRO A 228 26.32 -2.44 5.12
CA PRO A 228 26.51 -1.34 4.19
C PRO A 228 25.59 -0.15 4.46
N GLU A 229 26.01 1.05 4.05
CA GLU A 229 25.19 2.25 4.23
C GLU A 229 23.80 2.15 3.58
N ALA A 230 23.71 1.47 2.44
CA ALA A 230 22.47 1.23 1.72
C ALA A 230 21.40 0.51 2.56
N ILE A 231 21.82 -0.36 3.48
CA ILE A 231 20.93 -1.13 4.35
C ILE A 231 20.34 -0.26 5.47
N TYR A 232 21.07 0.74 5.98
CA TYR A 232 20.52 1.66 6.99
C TYR A 232 19.39 2.52 6.43
N SER A 233 19.44 2.86 5.14
CA SER A 233 18.40 3.63 4.43
C SER A 233 17.31 2.78 3.79
N LEU A 234 17.36 1.45 3.97
CA LEU A 234 16.49 0.52 3.28
C LEU A 234 15.04 0.71 3.74
N ASN A 235 14.14 0.98 2.79
CA ASN A 235 12.71 1.12 3.04
C ASN A 235 11.89 0.03 2.33
N SER A 236 12.58 -1.01 1.86
CA SER A 236 12.01 -2.06 1.01
C SER A 236 12.38 -3.46 1.53
N LEU A 237 11.39 -4.24 1.94
CA LEU A 237 11.54 -5.66 2.28
C LEU A 237 11.96 -6.47 1.04
N GLY A 238 11.50 -6.09 -0.14
CA GLY A 238 11.92 -6.57 -1.47
C GLY A 238 13.41 -6.44 -1.68
N ASP A 239 13.95 -5.24 -1.48
CA ASP A 239 15.37 -4.98 -1.58
C ASP A 239 16.15 -5.82 -0.56
N LEU A 240 15.65 -5.96 0.68
CA LEU A 240 16.32 -6.78 1.69
C LEU A 240 16.37 -8.26 1.29
N ASN A 241 15.26 -8.81 0.82
CA ASN A 241 15.20 -10.17 0.28
C ASN A 241 16.12 -10.32 -0.93
N ARG A 242 16.13 -9.34 -1.83
CA ARG A 242 17.01 -9.29 -3.01
C ARG A 242 18.48 -9.33 -2.62
N TYR A 243 18.91 -8.48 -1.69
CA TYR A 243 20.30 -8.45 -1.21
C TYR A 243 20.69 -9.70 -0.42
N SER A 244 19.72 -10.47 0.06
CA SER A 244 19.93 -11.76 0.72
C SER A 244 20.18 -12.91 -0.28
N LYS A 245 19.94 -12.68 -1.59
CA LYS A 245 20.18 -13.68 -2.64
C LYS A 245 21.65 -13.74 -3.05
N PRO A 246 22.12 -14.90 -3.54
CA PRO A 246 23.42 -15.01 -4.18
C PRO A 246 23.62 -13.98 -5.29
N VAL A 247 24.81 -13.37 -5.34
CA VAL A 247 25.19 -12.36 -6.35
C VAL A 247 24.96 -12.83 -7.79
N ALA A 248 25.08 -14.13 -8.05
CA ALA A 248 24.85 -14.75 -9.35
C ALA A 248 23.38 -14.67 -9.83
N LEU A 249 22.42 -14.51 -8.92
CA LEU A 249 20.98 -14.43 -9.24
C LEU A 249 20.49 -13.00 -9.51
N LEU A 250 21.33 -12.00 -9.21
CA LEU A 250 20.98 -10.60 -9.35
C LEU A 250 21.32 -10.12 -10.76
N LYS A 251 20.43 -9.35 -11.41
CA LYS A 251 20.70 -8.81 -12.75
C LYS A 251 21.51 -7.51 -12.69
N HIS A 252 21.15 -6.58 -11.80
CA HIS A 252 21.75 -5.25 -11.74
C HIS A 252 23.04 -5.19 -10.91
N LYS A 253 23.99 -4.36 -11.37
CA LYS A 253 25.28 -4.17 -10.70
C LYS A 253 25.14 -3.60 -9.28
N ALA A 254 24.27 -2.61 -9.08
CA ALA A 254 24.07 -2.02 -7.75
C ALA A 254 23.58 -3.06 -6.72
N ASP A 255 22.64 -3.92 -7.12
CA ASP A 255 22.16 -5.01 -6.25
C ASP A 255 23.29 -6.02 -5.95
N LYS A 256 24.11 -6.36 -6.96
CA LYS A 256 25.28 -7.24 -6.81
C LYS A 256 26.30 -6.68 -5.82
N ASP A 257 26.58 -5.38 -5.88
CA ASP A 257 27.57 -4.72 -5.03
C ASP A 257 27.11 -4.79 -3.56
N VAL A 258 25.85 -4.46 -3.26
CA VAL A 258 25.30 -4.55 -1.91
C VAL A 258 25.23 -6.00 -1.41
N ALA A 259 24.77 -6.93 -2.25
CA ALA A 259 24.69 -8.35 -1.87
C ALA A 259 26.08 -8.95 -1.62
N LYS A 260 27.11 -8.51 -2.35
CA LYS A 260 28.50 -8.92 -2.14
C LYS A 260 29.04 -8.41 -0.80
N GLU A 261 28.77 -7.16 -0.45
CA GLU A 261 29.17 -6.61 0.85
C GLU A 261 28.47 -7.32 2.02
N MET A 262 27.20 -7.67 1.85
CA MET A 262 26.42 -8.41 2.86
C MET A 262 26.67 -9.93 2.85
N GLN A 263 27.43 -10.47 1.89
CA GLN A 263 27.54 -11.91 1.68
C GLN A 263 28.02 -12.63 2.94
N GLU A 264 29.06 -12.12 3.63
CA GLU A 264 29.53 -12.75 4.86
C GLU A 264 28.49 -12.75 5.98
N ALA A 265 27.71 -11.67 6.12
CA ALA A 265 26.66 -11.55 7.12
C ALA A 265 25.54 -12.57 6.88
N TRP A 266 25.09 -12.69 5.62
CA TRP A 266 24.05 -13.64 5.20
C TRP A 266 24.45 -15.11 5.31
N MET A 267 25.74 -15.40 5.38
CA MET A 267 26.28 -16.76 5.53
C MET A 267 26.49 -17.17 6.99
N THR A 268 26.28 -16.26 7.94
CA THR A 268 26.22 -16.62 9.37
C THR A 268 24.93 -17.36 9.69
N GLU A 269 24.84 -17.98 10.87
CA GLU A 269 23.62 -18.68 11.30
C GLU A 269 22.43 -17.72 11.47
N ALA A 270 22.63 -16.54 12.08
CA ALA A 270 21.58 -15.52 12.14
C ALA A 270 21.17 -15.02 10.74
N GLY A 271 22.14 -14.75 9.88
CA GLY A 271 21.87 -14.35 8.49
C GLY A 271 21.10 -15.42 7.73
N GLY A 272 21.45 -16.70 7.94
CA GLY A 272 20.76 -17.85 7.36
C GLY A 272 19.33 -18.00 7.85
N LEU A 273 19.06 -17.74 9.13
CA LEU A 273 17.69 -17.73 9.68
C LEU A 273 16.85 -16.58 9.11
N LEU A 274 17.41 -15.37 8.99
CA LEU A 274 16.71 -14.25 8.34
C LEU A 274 16.45 -14.53 6.85
N ARG A 275 17.40 -15.15 6.15
CA ARG A 275 17.19 -15.60 4.76
C ARG A 275 16.06 -16.62 4.66
N GLN A 276 15.99 -17.58 5.58
CA GLN A 276 14.91 -18.56 5.62
C GLN A 276 13.55 -17.93 5.93
N LEU A 277 13.51 -16.91 6.80
CA LEU A 277 12.31 -16.11 7.06
C LEU A 277 11.86 -15.36 5.80
N LEU A 278 12.77 -14.63 5.14
CA LEU A 278 12.46 -13.88 3.90
C LEU A 278 12.04 -14.80 2.75
N ALA A 279 12.48 -16.07 2.76
CA ALA A 279 12.10 -17.08 1.78
C ALA A 279 10.76 -17.77 2.09
N GLN A 280 10.11 -17.49 3.24
CA GLN A 280 8.82 -18.09 3.56
C GLN A 280 7.74 -17.63 2.57
N ALA A 281 6.88 -18.56 2.18
CA ALA A 281 5.82 -18.29 1.20
C ALA A 281 4.88 -17.16 1.64
N HIS A 282 4.56 -17.07 2.94
CA HIS A 282 3.68 -16.03 3.48
C HIS A 282 4.38 -14.65 3.54
N VAL A 283 5.71 -14.61 3.77
CA VAL A 283 6.48 -13.36 3.69
C VAL A 283 6.56 -12.87 2.25
N ALA A 284 6.86 -13.77 1.31
CA ALA A 284 6.85 -13.45 -0.12
C ALA A 284 5.48 -12.93 -0.57
N SER A 285 4.39 -13.57 -0.13
CA SER A 285 3.01 -13.15 -0.39
C SER A 285 2.75 -11.71 0.11
N ILE A 286 3.14 -11.38 1.35
CA ILE A 286 3.03 -10.02 1.90
C ILE A 286 3.86 -9.01 1.10
N MET A 287 5.07 -9.37 0.67
CA MET A 287 5.92 -8.50 -0.15
C MET A 287 5.25 -8.16 -1.47
N THR A 288 4.66 -9.16 -2.15
CA THR A 288 3.97 -8.96 -3.44
C THR A 288 2.74 -8.07 -3.37
N LEU A 289 2.18 -7.83 -2.18
CA LEU A 289 1.05 -6.89 -2.01
C LEU A 289 1.43 -5.43 -2.29
N LEU A 290 2.69 -5.03 -2.02
CA LEU A 290 3.12 -3.63 -2.12
C LEU A 290 4.25 -3.42 -3.12
N GLU A 291 5.05 -4.45 -3.33
CA GLU A 291 6.16 -4.42 -4.25
C GLU A 291 5.81 -5.36 -5.39
N PRO A 292 5.47 -4.83 -6.57
CA PRO A 292 5.32 -5.70 -7.73
C PRO A 292 6.62 -6.49 -7.90
N VAL A 293 6.50 -7.77 -8.28
CA VAL A 293 7.66 -8.62 -8.54
C VAL A 293 8.45 -7.99 -9.68
N GLU A 294 9.53 -7.28 -9.35
CA GLU A 294 10.39 -6.70 -10.36
C GLU A 294 11.21 -7.81 -11.03
N ASP A 295 11.41 -7.70 -12.34
CA ASP A 295 12.24 -8.63 -13.13
C ASP A 295 13.76 -8.43 -12.88
N ARG A 296 14.16 -8.20 -11.62
CA ARG A 296 15.54 -7.93 -11.18
C ARG A 296 16.26 -9.16 -10.62
N ILE A 297 15.49 -10.20 -10.29
CA ILE A 297 15.98 -11.50 -9.84
C ILE A 297 15.59 -12.52 -10.92
N LEU A 298 16.50 -13.44 -11.25
CA LEU A 298 16.12 -14.60 -12.06
C LEU A 298 15.05 -15.42 -11.30
N ASP A 299 14.05 -15.97 -12.00
CA ASP A 299 13.09 -16.89 -11.37
C ASP A 299 13.88 -17.98 -10.64
N SER A 300 13.65 -18.14 -9.34
CA SER A 300 14.53 -18.92 -8.48
C SER A 300 13.77 -19.86 -7.56
N SER A 301 14.41 -20.97 -7.26
CA SER A 301 14.01 -21.96 -6.27
C SER A 301 15.05 -22.01 -5.17
N SER A 302 14.63 -22.51 -4.01
CA SER A 302 15.51 -22.64 -2.85
C SER A 302 15.62 -24.10 -2.41
N LEU A 303 16.80 -24.49 -1.93
CA LEU A 303 17.15 -25.82 -1.44
C LEU A 303 17.94 -25.68 -0.14
N THR A 304 17.55 -26.43 0.88
CA THR A 304 18.30 -26.53 2.12
C THR A 304 19.13 -27.80 2.10
N VAL A 305 20.44 -27.66 2.27
CA VAL A 305 21.39 -28.77 2.44
C VAL A 305 21.78 -28.82 3.92
N GLU A 306 21.33 -29.85 4.63
CA GLU A 306 21.74 -30.16 5.99
C GLU A 306 22.97 -31.06 5.96
N VAL A 307 24.12 -30.54 6.35
CA VAL A 307 25.34 -31.32 6.54
C VAL A 307 25.30 -31.90 7.96
N LEU A 308 25.07 -33.21 8.07
CA LEU A 308 24.82 -33.84 9.36
C LEU A 308 26.13 -34.23 10.04
N ARG A 309 26.87 -35.16 9.44
CA ARG A 309 28.08 -35.75 10.03
C ARG A 309 29.00 -36.35 8.98
N ALA A 310 30.26 -36.55 9.32
CA ALA A 310 31.17 -37.40 8.56
C ALA A 310 31.79 -38.46 9.47
N SER A 311 32.20 -39.58 8.89
CA SER A 311 32.85 -40.67 9.60
C SER A 311 34.19 -41.01 8.97
N SER A 312 35.10 -41.49 9.81
CA SER A 312 36.41 -42.04 9.40
C SER A 312 37.23 -41.08 8.54
N LEU A 313 37.25 -39.78 8.85
CA LEU A 313 38.11 -38.82 8.16
C LEU A 313 39.59 -39.05 8.54
N PRO A 314 40.53 -39.03 7.57
CA PRO A 314 41.95 -39.26 7.85
C PRO A 314 42.66 -38.00 8.36
N ASN A 315 43.58 -38.15 9.33
CA ASN A 315 44.43 -37.08 9.87
C ASN A 315 45.21 -36.33 8.78
N ALA A 316 45.33 -34.99 8.82
CA ALA A 316 46.05 -34.17 7.84
C ALA A 316 47.58 -34.38 7.84
N PRO A 317 48.32 -34.06 6.74
CA PRO A 317 49.75 -34.32 6.68
C PRO A 317 50.47 -33.36 7.64
N GLY A 318 51.14 -33.90 8.66
CA GLY A 318 51.84 -33.10 9.66
C GLY A 318 50.96 -32.58 10.81
N ILE A 319 49.69 -33.01 10.90
CA ILE A 319 48.78 -32.71 12.01
C ILE A 319 48.10 -34.02 12.43
N ASP A 320 48.15 -34.35 13.73
CA ASP A 320 47.66 -35.64 14.25
C ASP A 320 46.12 -35.76 14.26
N ILE A 321 45.37 -34.66 14.15
CA ILE A 321 43.90 -34.64 14.15
C ILE A 321 43.41 -33.52 13.22
N VAL A 322 42.38 -33.78 12.41
CA VAL A 322 41.80 -32.76 11.51
C VAL A 322 40.82 -31.84 12.24
N ASP A 323 40.75 -30.59 11.77
CA ASP A 323 39.75 -29.59 12.11
C ASP A 323 38.73 -29.45 10.95
N PRO A 324 37.85 -30.44 10.71
CA PRO A 324 37.15 -30.53 9.44
C PRO A 324 36.01 -29.53 9.31
N PHE A 325 35.85 -29.02 8.09
CA PHE A 325 34.66 -28.32 7.61
C PHE A 325 34.24 -28.85 6.24
N VAL A 326 32.98 -28.64 5.86
CA VAL A 326 32.44 -29.02 4.55
C VAL A 326 32.11 -27.77 3.75
N ARG A 327 32.70 -27.63 2.56
CA ARG A 327 32.25 -26.68 1.54
C ARG A 327 31.20 -27.36 0.66
N VAL A 328 30.01 -26.79 0.61
CA VAL A 328 28.93 -27.20 -0.30
C VAL A 328 28.87 -26.18 -1.43
N SER A 329 29.01 -26.64 -2.67
CA SER A 329 29.00 -25.79 -3.86
C SER A 329 27.94 -26.27 -4.83
N LEU A 330 27.11 -25.35 -5.30
CA LEU A 330 26.08 -25.60 -6.29
C LEU A 330 26.59 -25.14 -7.66
N TYR A 331 26.61 -26.07 -8.61
CA TYR A 331 27.04 -25.85 -9.98
C TYR A 331 25.87 -25.93 -10.94
N HIS A 332 25.94 -25.09 -11.96
CA HIS A 332 25.12 -25.18 -13.16
C HIS A 332 26.08 -25.38 -14.34
N GLY A 333 26.08 -26.59 -14.90
CA GLY A 333 27.13 -27.02 -15.83
C GLY A 333 28.51 -27.00 -15.17
N THR A 334 29.41 -26.17 -15.68
CA THR A 334 30.76 -25.94 -15.14
C THR A 334 30.86 -24.71 -14.25
N THR A 335 29.80 -23.89 -14.16
CA THR A 335 29.82 -22.61 -13.45
C THR A 335 29.30 -22.78 -12.02
N GLU A 336 30.08 -22.31 -11.03
CA GLU A 336 29.64 -22.26 -9.64
C GLU A 336 28.59 -21.15 -9.48
N VAL A 337 27.36 -21.50 -9.12
CA VAL A 337 26.25 -20.56 -8.89
C VAL A 337 26.35 -19.96 -7.49
N SER A 338 26.60 -20.81 -6.49
CA SER A 338 26.86 -20.38 -5.12
C SER A 338 27.60 -21.45 -4.35
N SER A 339 28.31 -21.04 -3.30
CA SER A 339 28.93 -21.97 -2.35
C SER A 339 28.86 -21.45 -0.93
N ALA A 340 28.92 -22.38 0.00
CA ALA A 340 28.82 -22.18 1.42
C ALA A 340 29.74 -23.14 2.15
N LYS A 341 30.10 -22.82 3.40
CA LYS A 341 30.92 -23.70 4.23
C LYS A 341 30.23 -23.92 5.57
N THR A 342 30.38 -25.12 6.12
CA THR A 342 30.04 -25.36 7.52
C THR A 342 31.06 -24.67 8.43
N PHE A 343 30.76 -24.58 9.72
CA PHE A 343 31.81 -24.34 10.71
C PHE A 343 32.79 -25.51 10.74
N TRP A 344 34.00 -25.23 11.20
CA TRP A 344 35.01 -26.26 11.45
C TRP A 344 34.82 -26.81 12.87
N LEU A 345 35.10 -28.09 13.04
CA LEU A 345 35.04 -28.77 14.34
C LEU A 345 36.44 -29.14 14.78
N LYS A 346 36.85 -28.67 15.96
CA LYS A 346 38.23 -28.86 16.43
C LYS A 346 38.53 -30.31 16.77
N ASP A 347 39.62 -30.85 16.24
CA ASP A 347 40.18 -32.15 16.55
C ASP A 347 39.15 -33.30 16.43
N GLN A 348 38.36 -33.35 15.34
CA GLN A 348 37.30 -34.35 15.15
C GLN A 348 37.43 -35.13 13.83
N ASN A 349 37.76 -36.42 13.91
CA ASN A 349 37.75 -37.32 12.73
C ASN A 349 36.36 -37.87 12.38
N ASN A 350 35.39 -37.74 13.30
CA ASN A 350 33.99 -38.10 13.10
C ASN A 350 33.10 -36.90 13.46
N PRO A 351 33.21 -35.79 12.71
CA PRO A 351 32.53 -34.54 13.03
C PRO A 351 31.00 -34.66 12.87
N GLU A 352 30.26 -34.04 13.78
CA GLU A 352 28.80 -33.85 13.68
C GLU A 352 28.47 -32.35 13.60
N TRP A 353 28.20 -31.84 12.40
CA TRP A 353 27.89 -30.42 12.17
C TRP A 353 26.42 -30.09 12.40
N ASN A 354 25.50 -30.97 11.98
CA ASN A 354 24.05 -30.72 12.02
C ASN A 354 23.64 -29.34 11.46
N GLN A 355 24.35 -28.86 10.43
CA GLN A 355 24.23 -27.48 9.94
C GLN A 355 23.41 -27.41 8.64
N ALA A 356 22.37 -26.58 8.65
CA ALA A 356 21.52 -26.32 7.49
C ALA A 356 22.04 -25.12 6.68
N ILE A 357 22.18 -25.29 5.36
CA ILE A 357 22.64 -24.26 4.43
C ILE A 357 21.57 -24.04 3.34
N LEU A 358 21.10 -22.80 3.21
CA LEU A 358 20.12 -22.42 2.19
C LEU A 358 20.81 -21.97 0.89
N PHE A 359 20.52 -22.68 -0.20
CA PHE A 359 20.91 -22.37 -1.56
C PHE A 359 19.71 -21.81 -2.32
N ASP A 360 19.90 -20.68 -3.01
CA ASP A 360 18.96 -20.18 -4.02
C ASP A 360 19.57 -20.43 -5.40
N PHE A 361 18.76 -20.81 -6.38
CA PHE A 361 19.20 -21.15 -7.75
C PHE A 361 18.12 -20.85 -8.79
N PRO A 362 18.47 -20.63 -10.07
CA PRO A 362 17.49 -20.29 -11.10
C PRO A 362 16.58 -21.49 -11.42
N ARG A 363 15.27 -21.27 -11.60
CA ARG A 363 14.29 -22.30 -12.01
C ARG A 363 14.44 -22.69 -13.48
N ASP A 364 14.70 -21.70 -14.33
CA ASP A 364 14.92 -21.90 -15.75
C ASP A 364 16.24 -21.23 -16.13
N THR A 365 17.23 -22.05 -16.45
CA THR A 365 18.53 -21.58 -16.91
C THR A 365 18.60 -21.50 -18.44
N GLY A 366 17.54 -21.90 -19.15
CA GLY A 366 17.51 -21.98 -20.61
C GLY A 366 18.46 -23.04 -21.19
N THR A 367 19.03 -23.91 -20.34
CA THR A 367 19.97 -24.96 -20.75
C THR A 367 19.52 -26.33 -20.29
N THR A 368 19.91 -27.37 -21.02
CA THR A 368 19.57 -28.78 -20.70
C THR A 368 20.48 -29.39 -19.63
N GLU A 369 21.42 -28.64 -19.05
CA GLU A 369 22.38 -29.18 -18.08
C GLU A 369 21.79 -29.14 -16.65
N PRO A 370 21.74 -30.27 -15.93
CA PRO A 370 21.13 -30.33 -14.59
C PRO A 370 21.99 -29.62 -13.53
N LEU A 371 21.36 -29.13 -12.48
CA LEU A 371 22.05 -28.55 -11.33
C LEU A 371 22.77 -29.65 -10.53
N ARG A 372 24.01 -29.39 -10.12
CA ARG A 372 24.82 -30.37 -9.37
C ARG A 372 25.36 -29.80 -8.08
N LEU A 373 25.18 -30.53 -6.98
CA LEU A 373 25.81 -30.26 -5.70
C LEU A 373 27.14 -31.00 -5.61
N LYS A 374 28.18 -30.31 -5.15
CA LYS A 374 29.48 -30.89 -4.86
C LYS A 374 29.84 -30.55 -3.42
N MET A 375 30.12 -31.57 -2.61
CA MET A 375 30.65 -31.39 -1.26
C MET A 375 32.15 -31.63 -1.25
N GLU A 376 32.88 -30.78 -0.55
CA GLU A 376 34.32 -30.90 -0.37
C GLU A 376 34.64 -30.77 1.12
N VAL A 377 35.42 -31.70 1.67
CA VAL A 377 35.86 -31.66 3.07
C VAL A 377 37.26 -31.06 3.11
N GLY A 378 37.43 -30.06 3.96
CA GLY A 378 38.70 -29.38 4.16
C GLY A 378 39.08 -29.31 5.63
N ASP A 379 40.36 -29.02 5.86
CA ASP A 379 40.96 -28.86 7.18
C ASP A 379 41.22 -27.38 7.48
N TYR A 380 40.84 -26.92 8.67
CA TYR A 380 41.00 -25.53 9.10
C TYR A 380 42.33 -25.32 9.82
N ASN A 381 43.36 -24.90 9.09
CA ASN A 381 44.74 -24.78 9.62
C ASN A 381 45.04 -23.48 10.40
N GLY A 382 44.09 -22.95 11.17
CA GLY A 382 44.35 -21.91 12.18
C GLY A 382 45.04 -20.60 11.72
N GLY A 383 45.09 -20.29 10.43
CA GLY A 383 45.73 -19.06 9.89
C GLY A 383 46.81 -19.27 8.82
N SER A 384 47.13 -20.50 8.41
CA SER A 384 47.90 -20.74 7.18
C SER A 384 47.15 -20.20 5.96
N MET A 385 47.87 -19.68 4.95
CA MET A 385 47.28 -18.96 3.80
C MET A 385 46.29 -19.79 2.94
N VAL A 386 46.17 -21.11 3.14
CA VAL A 386 45.28 -21.96 2.35
C VAL A 386 44.66 -23.06 3.24
N ASN A 387 43.33 -23.04 3.41
CA ASN A 387 42.60 -24.21 3.91
C ASN A 387 42.77 -25.36 2.91
N SER A 388 43.28 -26.50 3.35
CA SER A 388 43.52 -27.64 2.47
C SER A 388 42.25 -28.49 2.36
N MET A 389 41.60 -28.45 1.18
CA MET A 389 40.59 -29.45 0.84
C MET A 389 41.29 -30.79 0.63
N PHE A 390 40.85 -31.85 1.31
CA PHE A 390 41.48 -33.17 1.26
C PHE A 390 40.53 -34.29 0.80
N ALA A 391 39.22 -34.02 0.78
CA ALA A 391 38.22 -34.94 0.25
C ALA A 391 37.12 -34.24 -0.54
N ARG A 392 36.41 -34.97 -1.40
CA ARG A 392 35.22 -34.50 -2.12
C ARG A 392 34.22 -35.63 -2.38
N SER A 393 32.94 -35.30 -2.49
CA SER A 393 31.93 -36.21 -3.04
C SER A 393 31.96 -36.21 -4.58
N GLU A 394 31.33 -37.20 -5.19
CA GLU A 394 30.90 -37.06 -6.59
C GLU A 394 29.82 -35.96 -6.69
N PRO A 395 29.75 -35.23 -7.83
CA PRO A 395 28.68 -34.26 -8.05
C PRO A 395 27.31 -34.92 -8.13
N LEU A 396 26.37 -34.40 -7.34
CA LEU A 396 25.04 -34.94 -7.12
C LEU A 396 23.98 -34.12 -7.89
N PRO A 397 23.18 -34.72 -8.78
CA PRO A 397 22.10 -34.01 -9.47
C PRO A 397 21.00 -33.58 -8.48
N VAL A 398 20.68 -32.28 -8.42
CA VAL A 398 19.70 -31.73 -7.46
C VAL A 398 18.30 -32.29 -7.75
N GLU A 399 17.94 -32.47 -9.01
CA GLU A 399 16.62 -32.92 -9.45
C GLU A 399 16.30 -34.33 -8.95
N SER A 400 17.31 -35.20 -8.87
CA SER A 400 17.16 -36.56 -8.34
C SER A 400 16.73 -36.55 -6.87
N PHE A 401 17.23 -35.61 -6.06
CA PHE A 401 16.81 -35.46 -4.66
C PHE A 401 15.47 -34.77 -4.51
N LEU A 402 15.20 -33.79 -5.37
CA LEU A 402 13.91 -33.11 -5.38
C LEU A 402 12.76 -34.03 -5.82
N ALA A 403 13.04 -35.10 -6.56
CA ALA A 403 12.09 -36.13 -6.97
C ALA A 403 11.90 -37.25 -5.94
N ALA A 404 12.85 -37.44 -5.01
CA ALA A 404 12.74 -38.44 -3.95
C ALA A 404 11.60 -38.04 -2.97
N THR A 405 10.66 -38.97 -2.75
CA THR A 405 9.36 -38.68 -2.13
C THR A 405 9.37 -38.45 -0.63
N THR A 406 10.50 -38.67 0.08
CA THR A 406 10.60 -38.52 1.53
C THR A 406 11.60 -37.42 1.93
N PRO A 407 11.14 -36.27 2.46
CA PRO A 407 11.99 -35.10 2.77
C PRO A 407 12.97 -35.28 3.96
N GLU A 408 13.13 -36.51 4.47
CA GLU A 408 13.92 -36.79 5.67
C GLU A 408 15.04 -37.82 5.47
N GLU A 409 15.16 -38.40 4.28
CA GLU A 409 16.14 -39.45 4.02
C GLU A 409 17.58 -38.89 4.14
N GLU A 410 18.38 -39.56 4.97
CA GLU A 410 19.81 -39.27 5.09
C GLU A 410 20.54 -39.92 3.91
N VAL A 411 21.36 -39.13 3.23
CA VAL A 411 22.12 -39.54 2.06
C VAL A 411 23.57 -39.70 2.49
N GLU A 412 24.06 -40.94 2.41
CA GLU A 412 25.48 -41.25 2.61
C GLU A 412 26.25 -41.08 1.31
N LEU A 413 27.31 -40.29 1.36
CA LEU A 413 28.17 -39.97 0.24
C LEU A 413 29.56 -40.55 0.48
N ASP A 414 30.03 -41.32 -0.49
CA ASP A 414 31.42 -41.74 -0.55
C ASP A 414 32.33 -40.52 -0.80
N LEU A 415 33.43 -40.46 -0.07
CA LEU A 415 34.42 -39.41 -0.22
C LEU A 415 35.62 -39.89 -1.04
N LEU A 416 36.05 -39.08 -1.99
CA LEU A 416 37.23 -39.29 -2.82
C LEU A 416 38.35 -38.36 -2.37
N SER A 417 39.58 -38.89 -2.31
CA SER A 417 40.75 -38.09 -1.95
C SER A 417 41.03 -37.01 -3.00
N THR A 418 41.36 -35.80 -2.55
CA THR A 418 41.76 -34.68 -3.43
C THR A 418 43.22 -34.29 -3.28
N CYS A 419 43.94 -34.87 -2.32
CA CYS A 419 45.33 -34.57 -2.02
C CYS A 419 46.31 -35.56 -2.70
N MET A 420 47.55 -35.11 -2.88
CA MET A 420 48.67 -35.93 -3.35
C MET A 420 49.74 -36.00 -2.25
N PRO A 421 50.20 -37.20 -1.83
CA PRO A 421 49.75 -38.52 -2.27
C PRO A 421 48.31 -38.83 -1.82
N ALA A 422 47.57 -39.57 -2.66
CA ALA A 422 46.18 -39.94 -2.41
C ALA A 422 46.05 -40.75 -1.11
N ARG A 423 45.10 -40.36 -0.28
CA ARG A 423 44.79 -41.04 0.98
C ARG A 423 43.74 -42.11 0.76
N ASP A 424 43.77 -43.17 1.57
CA ASP A 424 42.67 -44.11 1.63
C ASP A 424 41.44 -43.41 2.25
N MET A 425 40.40 -43.23 1.44
CA MET A 425 39.10 -42.67 1.82
C MET A 425 38.00 -43.74 1.76
N SER A 426 38.37 -45.03 1.56
CA SER A 426 37.43 -46.11 1.27
C SER A 426 36.38 -46.32 2.37
N SER A 427 36.72 -45.99 3.62
CA SER A 427 35.82 -46.01 4.78
C SER A 427 35.19 -44.66 5.14
N SER A 428 35.65 -43.56 4.56
CA SER A 428 35.15 -42.23 4.91
C SER A 428 33.79 -41.97 4.26
N ARG A 429 32.82 -41.50 5.05
CA ARG A 429 31.48 -41.15 4.55
C ARG A 429 31.10 -39.76 4.99
N LEU A 430 30.32 -39.06 4.16
CA LEU A 430 29.65 -37.81 4.51
C LEU A 430 28.14 -38.02 4.45
N VAL A 431 27.44 -37.72 5.55
CA VAL A 431 25.99 -37.84 5.64
C VAL A 431 25.36 -36.45 5.48
N VAL A 432 24.48 -36.30 4.50
CA VAL A 432 23.75 -35.06 4.24
C VAL A 432 22.25 -35.33 4.12
N ARG A 433 21.45 -34.29 4.32
CA ARG A 433 20.00 -34.33 4.08
C ARG A 433 19.59 -33.14 3.24
N LEU A 434 18.77 -33.37 2.22
CA LEU A 434 18.34 -32.36 1.27
C LEU A 434 16.85 -32.08 1.47
N ARG A 435 16.49 -30.81 1.66
CA ARG A 435 15.12 -30.39 1.96
C ARG A 435 14.70 -29.21 1.11
N ARG A 436 13.47 -29.23 0.62
CA ARG A 436 12.83 -27.98 0.18
C ARG A 436 12.49 -27.16 1.43
N PRO A 437 12.65 -25.83 1.40
CA PRO A 437 12.10 -24.98 2.44
C PRO A 437 10.58 -25.17 2.47
N GLY A 438 10.11 -25.86 3.51
CA GLY A 438 8.71 -26.19 3.72
C GLY A 438 8.14 -25.48 4.95
N PRO A 439 6.82 -25.55 5.14
CA PRO A 439 6.17 -25.10 6.37
C PRO A 439 6.85 -25.75 7.59
N GLY A 440 7.17 -24.94 8.61
CA GLY A 440 7.84 -25.41 9.83
C GLY A 440 9.37 -25.56 9.77
N ALA A 441 9.99 -25.43 8.58
CA ALA A 441 11.45 -25.51 8.45
C ALA A 441 12.18 -24.44 9.27
N LEU A 442 11.63 -23.21 9.29
CA LEU A 442 12.18 -22.12 10.10
C LEU A 442 12.07 -22.42 11.60
N GLY A 443 10.94 -22.97 12.06
CA GLY A 443 10.78 -23.35 13.47
C GLY A 443 11.76 -24.42 13.92
N ALA A 444 11.98 -25.45 13.10
CA ALA A 444 13.03 -26.43 13.36
C ALA A 444 14.42 -25.80 13.37
N ALA A 445 14.69 -24.83 12.48
CA ALA A 445 15.95 -24.10 12.44
C ALA A 445 16.14 -23.22 13.70
N CYS A 446 15.09 -22.54 14.18
CA CYS A 446 15.10 -21.75 15.42
C CYS A 446 15.30 -22.63 16.67
N GLU A 447 14.70 -23.82 16.72
CA GLU A 447 14.94 -24.79 17.81
C GLU A 447 16.37 -25.29 17.82
N ARG A 448 16.91 -25.68 16.66
CA ARG A 448 18.32 -26.07 16.55
C ARG A 448 19.24 -24.93 16.97
N PHE A 449 18.96 -23.72 16.50
CA PHE A 449 19.75 -22.54 16.82
C PHE A 449 19.77 -22.23 18.33
N ARG A 450 18.67 -22.50 19.05
CA ARG A 450 18.60 -22.43 20.51
C ARG A 450 19.45 -23.49 21.22
N GLY A 451 19.58 -24.68 20.63
CA GLY A 451 20.32 -25.81 21.20
C GLY A 451 21.84 -25.76 20.99
N LEU A 452 22.36 -24.82 20.19
CA LEU A 452 23.79 -24.73 19.88
C LEU A 452 24.61 -24.31 21.12
N SER A 453 25.34 -25.25 21.72
CA SER A 453 26.33 -25.00 22.77
C SER A 453 27.47 -24.09 22.30
N THR A 454 28.19 -23.40 23.19
CA THR A 454 29.15 -22.28 22.97
C THR A 454 30.44 -22.60 22.18
N GLY A 455 30.36 -23.36 21.09
CA GLY A 455 31.47 -23.65 20.17
C GLY A 455 31.85 -22.49 19.23
N HIS A 456 33.11 -22.50 18.77
CA HIS A 456 33.82 -21.46 18.00
C HIS A 456 33.38 -21.29 16.53
N GLY A 457 32.13 -20.91 16.26
CA GLY A 457 31.61 -20.59 14.92
C GLY A 457 31.30 -19.11 14.67
N LYS A 458 31.29 -18.65 13.41
CA LYS A 458 30.76 -17.32 13.00
C LYS A 458 29.22 -17.31 13.11
N ARG A 459 28.68 -17.20 14.32
CA ARG A 459 27.22 -17.21 14.58
C ARG A 459 26.47 -15.97 14.11
N GLY A 460 27.21 -14.87 13.93
CA GLY A 460 26.63 -13.58 13.54
C GLY A 460 26.24 -12.68 14.70
N PHE A 461 26.59 -13.03 15.94
CA PHE A 461 26.25 -12.26 17.14
C PHE A 461 27.48 -11.64 17.81
N ARG A 462 27.27 -10.48 18.45
CA ARG A 462 28.25 -9.87 19.37
C ARG A 462 28.33 -10.62 20.70
N PHE A 463 27.18 -11.10 21.17
CA PHE A 463 27.02 -11.75 22.46
C PHE A 463 26.21 -13.05 22.28
N GLU A 464 26.79 -14.20 22.62
CA GLU A 464 26.13 -15.51 22.41
C GLU A 464 24.87 -15.70 23.26
N SER A 465 24.80 -15.05 24.43
CA SER A 465 23.63 -15.05 25.32
C SER A 465 22.36 -14.49 24.68
N LEU A 466 22.49 -13.72 23.60
CA LEU A 466 21.37 -13.15 22.87
C LEU A 466 20.69 -14.14 21.91
N MET A 467 21.37 -15.22 21.54
CA MET A 467 20.90 -16.16 20.51
C MET A 467 19.51 -16.73 20.80
N PRO A 468 19.19 -17.20 22.03
CA PRO A 468 17.88 -17.81 22.26
C PRO A 468 16.73 -16.80 22.13
N ILE A 469 16.90 -15.61 22.71
CA ILE A 469 15.88 -14.55 22.67
C ILE A 469 15.70 -14.02 21.24
N TRP A 470 16.78 -13.91 20.47
CA TRP A 470 16.72 -13.52 19.07
C TRP A 470 15.96 -14.55 18.22
N ALA A 471 16.23 -15.84 18.41
CA ALA A 471 15.55 -16.91 17.67
C ALA A 471 14.06 -17.01 18.04
N GLU A 472 13.70 -16.77 19.31
CA GLU A 472 12.31 -16.60 19.72
C GLU A 472 11.66 -15.41 19.01
N ALA A 473 12.35 -14.27 18.89
CA ALA A 473 11.82 -13.11 18.19
C ALA A 473 11.61 -13.37 16.67
N VAL A 474 12.52 -14.11 16.02
CA VAL A 474 12.35 -14.56 14.63
C VAL A 474 11.15 -15.50 14.48
N GLN A 475 11.01 -16.47 15.39
CA GLN A 475 9.90 -17.41 15.38
C GLN A 475 8.55 -16.69 15.56
N GLU A 476 8.46 -15.77 16.52
CA GLU A 476 7.22 -15.00 16.74
C GLU A 476 6.92 -14.05 15.57
N LEU A 477 7.94 -13.51 14.89
CA LEU A 477 7.73 -12.76 13.66
C LEU A 477 7.16 -13.66 12.56
N ASP A 478 7.75 -14.83 12.33
CA ASP A 478 7.26 -15.80 11.35
C ASP A 478 5.80 -16.18 11.61
N ASP A 479 5.46 -16.47 12.87
CA ASP A 479 4.09 -16.80 13.26
C ASP A 479 3.14 -15.60 13.08
N ALA A 480 3.56 -14.38 13.42
CA ALA A 480 2.76 -13.18 13.16
C ALA A 480 2.52 -12.96 11.67
N LEU A 481 3.56 -13.05 10.84
CA LEU A 481 3.46 -12.88 9.38
C LEU A 481 2.62 -13.98 8.73
N TYR A 482 2.66 -15.20 9.25
CA TYR A 482 1.80 -16.28 8.80
C TYR A 482 0.31 -15.95 8.96
N PHE A 483 -0.12 -15.49 10.14
CA PHE A 483 -1.52 -15.13 10.37
C PHE A 483 -1.92 -13.83 9.66
N LEU A 484 -1.00 -12.88 9.56
CA LEU A 484 -1.21 -11.66 8.80
C LEU A 484 -1.38 -11.92 7.31
N ASP A 485 -0.65 -12.85 6.70
CA ASP A 485 -0.86 -13.28 5.31
C ASP A 485 -2.26 -13.87 5.11
N ILE A 486 -2.72 -14.75 6.01
CA ILE A 486 -4.08 -15.31 5.93
C ILE A 486 -5.13 -14.19 5.93
N CYS A 487 -4.98 -13.17 6.77
CA CYS A 487 -5.87 -12.00 6.77
C CYS A 487 -5.71 -11.11 5.53
N ALA A 488 -4.50 -10.62 5.29
CA ALA A 488 -4.21 -9.58 4.32
C ALA A 488 -4.29 -10.04 2.87
N VAL A 489 -4.17 -11.35 2.62
CA VAL A 489 -4.18 -11.92 1.27
C VAL A 489 -5.43 -12.76 1.07
N GLN A 490 -5.66 -13.77 1.91
CA GLN A 490 -6.76 -14.72 1.67
C GLN A 490 -8.12 -14.15 2.05
N ALA A 491 -8.23 -13.47 3.20
CA ALA A 491 -9.49 -12.80 3.55
C ALA A 491 -9.72 -11.54 2.71
N ALA A 492 -8.66 -10.84 2.30
CA ALA A 492 -8.76 -9.74 1.32
C ALA A 492 -9.34 -10.22 -0.01
N GLU A 493 -8.87 -11.36 -0.53
CA GLU A 493 -9.37 -11.95 -1.78
C GLU A 493 -10.85 -12.30 -1.71
N LEU A 494 -11.32 -12.80 -0.55
CA LEU A 494 -12.74 -13.02 -0.31
C LEU A 494 -13.53 -11.70 -0.43
N THR A 495 -13.03 -10.61 0.16
CA THR A 495 -13.67 -9.29 0.03
C THR A 495 -13.51 -8.67 -1.36
N ARG A 496 -12.50 -9.07 -2.14
CA ARG A 496 -12.36 -8.67 -3.54
C ARG A 496 -13.43 -9.31 -4.40
N LEU A 497 -13.73 -10.59 -4.17
CA LEU A 497 -14.73 -11.36 -4.92
C LEU A 497 -16.17 -11.03 -4.50
N MET A 498 -16.38 -10.71 -3.21
CA MET A 498 -17.72 -10.60 -2.64
C MET A 498 -18.04 -9.24 -2.01
N GLY A 499 -17.13 -8.27 -2.09
CA GLY A 499 -17.24 -7.04 -1.30
C GLY A 499 -17.22 -7.32 0.19
N ASP A 500 -17.81 -6.41 0.95
CA ASP A 500 -17.99 -6.53 2.41
C ASP A 500 -18.89 -7.71 2.81
N LEU A 501 -19.72 -8.23 1.89
CA LEU A 501 -20.56 -9.42 2.15
C LEU A 501 -19.70 -10.63 2.54
N GLY A 502 -18.53 -10.81 1.93
CA GLY A 502 -17.61 -11.90 2.27
C GLY A 502 -17.13 -11.81 3.72
N ALA A 503 -16.76 -10.61 4.18
CA ALA A 503 -16.34 -10.37 5.55
C ALA A 503 -17.46 -10.62 6.56
N VAL A 504 -18.69 -10.22 6.23
CA VAL A 504 -19.88 -10.44 7.06
C VAL A 504 -20.20 -11.92 7.19
N LEU A 505 -20.22 -12.67 6.08
CA LEU A 505 -20.56 -14.09 6.08
C LEU A 505 -19.58 -14.93 6.91
N LEU A 506 -18.30 -14.56 6.91
CA LEU A 506 -17.26 -15.21 7.71
C LEU A 506 -16.96 -14.48 9.02
N GLY A 507 -17.84 -13.58 9.47
CA GLY A 507 -17.52 -12.65 10.56
C GLY A 507 -17.04 -13.33 11.84
N LYS A 508 -17.67 -14.45 12.26
CA LYS A 508 -17.22 -15.23 13.43
C LYS A 508 -15.80 -15.78 13.23
N THR A 509 -15.53 -16.35 12.07
CA THR A 509 -14.23 -16.94 11.71
C THR A 509 -13.14 -15.87 11.63
N LEU A 510 -13.43 -14.77 10.95
CA LEU A 510 -12.52 -13.65 10.80
C LEU A 510 -12.23 -12.99 12.15
N CYS A 511 -13.21 -12.88 13.06
CA CYS A 511 -12.97 -12.38 14.41
C CYS A 511 -11.96 -13.24 15.17
N HIS A 512 -12.09 -14.57 15.14
CA HIS A 512 -11.10 -15.47 15.77
C HIS A 512 -9.71 -15.36 15.13
N LEU A 513 -9.66 -15.21 13.81
CA LEU A 513 -8.40 -14.98 13.10
C LEU A 513 -7.76 -13.64 13.50
N LEU A 514 -8.56 -12.57 13.63
CA LEU A 514 -8.08 -11.26 14.05
C LEU A 514 -7.62 -11.25 15.52
N ASP A 515 -8.27 -12.04 16.40
CA ASP A 515 -7.80 -12.24 17.77
C ASP A 515 -6.43 -12.91 17.80
N GLU A 516 -6.22 -13.92 16.95
CA GLU A 516 -4.91 -14.57 16.80
C GLU A 516 -3.86 -13.63 16.20
N VAL A 517 -4.21 -12.81 15.20
CA VAL A 517 -3.32 -11.77 14.66
C VAL A 517 -2.89 -10.80 15.75
N ASP A 518 -3.83 -10.25 16.52
CA ASP A 518 -3.51 -9.30 17.61
C ASP A 518 -2.61 -9.95 18.67
N HIS A 519 -2.86 -11.22 19.00
CA HIS A 519 -2.04 -11.98 19.94
C HIS A 519 -0.61 -12.15 19.42
N ARG A 520 -0.44 -12.58 18.17
CA ARG A 520 0.87 -12.85 17.56
C ARG A 520 1.69 -11.59 17.32
N VAL A 521 1.05 -10.51 16.88
CA VAL A 521 1.71 -9.21 16.72
C VAL A 521 2.16 -8.68 18.09
N ALA A 522 1.36 -8.85 19.14
CA ALA A 522 1.75 -8.48 20.50
C ALA A 522 2.92 -9.33 21.03
N ALA A 523 2.90 -10.65 20.79
CA ALA A 523 3.95 -11.57 21.19
C ALA A 523 5.29 -11.25 20.48
N CYS A 524 5.26 -11.04 19.16
CA CYS A 524 6.41 -10.62 18.37
C CYS A 524 7.00 -9.30 18.90
N ALA A 525 6.16 -8.28 19.09
CA ALA A 525 6.62 -7.00 19.62
C ALA A 525 7.19 -7.10 21.04
N GLN A 526 6.62 -7.98 21.89
CA GLN A 526 7.17 -8.28 23.21
C GLN A 526 8.55 -8.92 23.12
N LYS A 527 8.73 -9.95 22.29
CA LYS A 527 10.02 -10.63 22.12
C LYS A 527 11.11 -9.72 21.56
N LEU A 528 10.75 -8.79 20.68
CA LEU A 528 11.69 -7.78 20.19
C LEU A 528 12.10 -6.77 21.26
N ARG A 529 11.19 -6.40 22.16
CA ARG A 529 11.54 -5.57 23.34
C ARG A 529 12.46 -6.32 24.29
N GLU A 530 12.15 -7.58 24.60
CA GLU A 530 13.00 -8.45 25.43
C GLU A 530 14.40 -8.60 24.83
N PHE A 531 14.47 -8.80 23.50
CA PHE A 531 15.72 -8.85 22.76
C PHE A 531 16.50 -7.54 22.84
N ALA A 532 15.88 -6.40 22.50
CA ALA A 532 16.52 -5.09 22.55
C ALA A 532 17.05 -4.76 23.96
N ASP A 533 16.27 -5.05 25.00
CA ASP A 533 16.70 -4.87 26.39
C ASP A 533 17.86 -5.81 26.75
N ALA A 534 17.87 -7.04 26.24
CA ALA A 534 18.99 -7.97 26.42
C ALA A 534 20.27 -7.46 25.75
N VAL A 535 20.18 -6.90 24.53
CA VAL A 535 21.34 -6.27 23.86
C VAL A 535 21.93 -5.17 24.73
N VAL A 536 21.09 -4.27 25.26
CA VAL A 536 21.55 -3.17 26.12
C VAL A 536 22.20 -3.70 27.40
N ARG A 537 21.65 -4.75 28.03
CA ARG A 537 22.24 -5.37 29.23
C ARG A 537 23.62 -5.96 28.96
N GLU A 538 23.76 -6.72 27.87
CA GLU A 538 25.05 -7.33 27.48
C GLU A 538 26.11 -6.27 27.16
N GLU A 539 25.73 -5.19 26.46
CA GLU A 539 26.62 -4.07 26.22
C GLU A 539 27.11 -3.42 27.52
N ILE A 540 26.21 -3.19 28.48
CA ILE A 540 26.55 -2.61 29.79
C ILE A 540 27.51 -3.53 30.54
N GLU A 541 27.24 -4.84 30.56
CA GLU A 541 28.07 -5.80 31.29
C GLU A 541 29.44 -5.99 30.65
N HIS A 542 29.50 -6.03 29.32
CA HIS A 542 30.75 -6.01 28.56
C HIS A 542 31.55 -4.72 28.81
N HIS A 543 30.89 -3.56 28.96
CA HIS A 543 31.56 -2.32 29.35
C HIS A 543 32.06 -2.35 30.81
N ARG A 544 31.31 -2.95 31.75
CA ARG A 544 31.72 -3.07 33.16
C ARG A 544 32.93 -3.98 33.33
N THR A 545 32.91 -5.15 32.71
CA THR A 545 34.00 -6.14 32.75
C THR A 545 35.27 -5.62 32.08
N ARG A 546 35.17 -4.76 31.05
CA ARG A 546 36.35 -4.09 30.48
C ARG A 546 36.95 -3.01 31.38
N LYS A 547 36.12 -2.26 32.10
CA LYS A 547 36.59 -1.18 32.99
C LYS A 547 37.37 -1.68 34.21
N SER A 548 37.18 -2.92 34.64
CA SER A 548 37.94 -3.50 35.75
C SER A 548 39.36 -3.95 35.38
N GLY A 549 39.73 -3.96 34.08
CA GLY A 549 41.00 -4.54 33.62
C GLY A 549 41.88 -3.67 32.71
N VAL A 550 41.44 -2.47 32.30
CA VAL A 550 42.13 -1.68 31.26
C VAL A 550 42.35 -0.22 31.70
N SER A 551 43.57 0.30 31.52
CA SER A 551 43.95 1.70 31.76
C SER A 551 43.07 2.66 30.93
N GLU A 552 42.64 3.79 31.51
CA GLU A 552 41.79 4.83 30.88
C GLU A 552 42.26 5.26 29.46
N ILE A 553 43.57 5.19 29.19
CA ILE A 553 44.17 5.57 27.90
C ILE A 553 43.80 4.58 26.77
N ALA A 554 43.77 3.28 27.06
CA ALA A 554 43.37 2.27 26.09
C ALA A 554 41.85 2.29 25.84
N GLU A 555 41.05 2.72 26.83
CA GLU A 555 39.62 2.91 26.69
C GLU A 555 39.29 4.08 25.74
N ALA A 556 40.05 5.19 25.80
CA ALA A 556 39.91 6.32 24.89
C ALA A 556 40.30 5.98 23.43
N ALA A 557 41.30 5.12 23.25
CA ALA A 557 41.70 4.61 21.93
C ALA A 557 40.63 3.67 21.35
N LEU A 558 40.11 2.71 22.14
CA LEU A 558 39.07 1.79 21.68
C LEU A 558 37.75 2.48 21.33
N ARG A 559 37.34 3.51 22.09
CA ARG A 559 36.15 4.34 21.74
C ARG A 559 36.28 5.08 20.41
N ARG A 560 37.51 5.36 19.95
CA ARG A 560 37.77 5.92 18.61
C ARG A 560 37.68 4.88 17.49
N PHE A 561 37.93 3.60 17.79
CA PHE A 561 37.95 2.54 16.78
C PHE A 561 36.65 1.74 16.67
N SER A 562 35.81 1.69 17.71
CA SER A 562 34.47 1.08 17.68
C SER A 562 33.34 2.12 17.46
N GLY A 563 33.58 3.25 16.79
CA GLY A 563 33.54 3.33 15.32
C GLY A 563 32.12 3.70 14.88
N ALA A 564 31.92 4.87 14.26
CA ALA A 564 30.61 5.50 14.00
C ALA A 564 29.50 4.60 13.41
N SER A 565 29.86 3.49 12.75
CA SER A 565 28.94 2.46 12.25
C SER A 565 28.07 1.83 13.35
N ASP A 566 28.63 1.53 14.52
CA ASP A 566 27.89 0.91 15.63
C ASP A 566 26.85 1.85 16.23
N SER A 567 27.22 3.14 16.35
CA SER A 567 26.30 4.18 16.79
C SER A 567 25.12 4.34 15.83
N ARG A 568 25.38 4.30 14.52
CA ARG A 568 24.34 4.42 13.49
C ARG A 568 23.42 3.21 13.45
N ALA A 569 23.97 1.99 13.54
CA ALA A 569 23.16 0.77 13.61
C ALA A 569 22.20 0.79 14.80
N ARG A 570 22.69 1.23 15.96
CA ARG A 570 21.88 1.39 17.18
C ARG A 570 20.81 2.47 17.03
N GLU A 571 21.13 3.61 16.42
CA GLU A 571 20.16 4.68 16.18
C GLU A 571 19.03 4.21 15.26
N GLU A 572 19.37 3.55 14.16
CA GLU A 572 18.37 3.04 13.20
C GLU A 572 17.54 1.89 13.78
N ALA A 573 18.14 1.01 14.60
CA ALA A 573 17.41 -0.01 15.34
C ALA A 573 16.41 0.61 16.33
N ASN A 574 16.81 1.64 17.08
CA ASN A 574 15.92 2.36 17.99
C ASN A 574 14.79 3.08 17.23
N ARG A 575 15.09 3.68 16.09
CA ARG A 575 14.08 4.29 15.21
C ARG A 575 13.08 3.24 14.73
N SER A 576 13.56 2.09 14.29
CA SER A 576 12.74 0.96 13.86
C SER A 576 11.85 0.43 14.99
N MET A 577 12.35 0.37 16.23
CA MET A 577 11.56 0.01 17.41
C MET A 577 10.44 1.02 17.73
N VAL A 578 10.65 2.32 17.48
CA VAL A 578 9.60 3.34 17.64
C VAL A 578 8.53 3.18 16.57
N GLU A 579 8.92 2.98 15.31
CA GLU A 579 7.97 2.73 14.22
C GLU A 579 7.18 1.43 14.43
N LEU A 580 7.84 0.38 14.93
CA LEU A 580 7.20 -0.90 15.25
C LEU A 580 6.04 -0.74 16.24
N ARG A 581 6.19 0.10 17.27
CA ARG A 581 5.10 0.39 18.23
C ARG A 581 3.91 1.07 17.57
N LYS A 582 4.17 1.96 16.60
CA LYS A 582 3.10 2.63 15.83
C LYS A 582 2.37 1.62 14.95
N VAL A 583 3.12 0.76 14.25
CA VAL A 583 2.56 -0.30 13.41
C VAL A 583 1.73 -1.28 14.24
N GLU A 584 2.22 -1.68 15.42
CA GLU A 584 1.49 -2.54 16.38
C GLU A 584 0.11 -1.95 16.75
N GLU A 585 0.07 -0.66 17.10
CA GLU A 585 -1.17 0.03 17.46
C GLU A 585 -2.12 0.18 16.26
N GLN A 586 -1.58 0.49 15.08
CA GLN A 586 -2.34 0.60 13.85
C GLN A 586 -2.98 -0.74 13.46
N ILE A 587 -2.24 -1.86 13.60
CA ILE A 587 -2.78 -3.20 13.35
C ILE A 587 -3.96 -3.47 14.28
N ARG A 588 -3.83 -3.22 15.60
CA ARG A 588 -4.94 -3.39 16.56
C ARG A 588 -6.15 -2.52 16.21
N GLN A 589 -5.91 -1.28 15.78
CA GLN A 589 -6.97 -0.37 15.38
C GLN A 589 -7.72 -0.90 14.15
N VAL A 590 -6.99 -1.38 13.13
CA VAL A 590 -7.57 -1.99 11.92
C VAL A 590 -8.31 -3.29 12.26
N SER A 591 -7.73 -4.18 13.07
CA SER A 591 -8.38 -5.40 13.57
C SER A 591 -9.68 -5.10 14.31
N SER A 592 -9.69 -4.05 15.15
CA SER A 592 -10.90 -3.61 15.87
C SER A 592 -11.99 -3.11 14.92
N GLN A 593 -11.61 -2.36 13.88
CA GLN A 593 -12.55 -1.90 12.85
C GLN A 593 -13.10 -3.05 12.01
N LEU A 594 -12.25 -4.00 11.62
CA LEU A 594 -12.66 -5.21 10.91
C LEU A 594 -13.62 -6.04 11.76
N ARG A 595 -13.35 -6.28 13.05
CA ARG A 595 -14.29 -6.98 13.96
C ARG A 595 -15.65 -6.28 14.01
N LYS A 596 -15.66 -4.95 14.17
CA LYS A 596 -16.89 -4.16 14.15
C LYS A 596 -17.64 -4.30 12.83
N HIS A 597 -16.93 -4.37 11.71
CA HIS A 597 -17.52 -4.52 10.38
C HIS A 597 -18.09 -5.94 10.17
N CYS A 598 -17.30 -6.97 10.46
CA CYS A 598 -17.66 -8.38 10.41
C CYS A 598 -18.90 -8.73 11.24
N LEU A 599 -19.04 -8.13 12.43
CA LEU A 599 -20.15 -8.41 13.36
C LEU A 599 -21.35 -7.48 13.20
N ARG A 600 -21.27 -6.45 12.35
CA ARG A 600 -22.33 -5.46 12.19
C ARG A 600 -23.60 -6.07 11.61
N TYR A 601 -23.47 -6.84 10.54
CA TYR A 601 -24.59 -7.28 9.69
C TYR A 601 -25.07 -8.70 10.02
N GLN A 602 -25.54 -8.91 11.26
CA GLN A 602 -26.00 -10.23 11.70
C GLN A 602 -27.31 -10.66 11.01
N GLY A 603 -27.37 -11.93 10.56
CA GLY A 603 -28.62 -12.56 10.10
C GLY A 603 -28.77 -12.76 8.59
N ILE A 604 -27.75 -12.43 7.79
CA ILE A 604 -27.71 -12.73 6.35
C ILE A 604 -27.34 -14.22 6.17
N LYS A 605 -28.32 -15.10 5.93
CA LYS A 605 -28.12 -16.57 5.96
C LYS A 605 -28.00 -17.28 4.61
N GLU A 606 -28.27 -16.63 3.47
CA GLU A 606 -28.49 -17.36 2.19
C GLU A 606 -27.61 -16.92 1.00
N ALA A 607 -26.48 -16.24 1.21
CA ALA A 607 -25.56 -15.87 0.12
C ALA A 607 -24.41 -16.89 -0.04
N LYS A 608 -24.78 -18.14 -0.30
CA LYS A 608 -23.99 -19.32 0.04
C LYS A 608 -23.02 -19.79 -1.04
N GLU A 609 -23.49 -19.94 -2.27
CA GLU A 609 -22.78 -20.72 -3.31
C GLU A 609 -21.48 -20.07 -3.82
N THR A 610 -21.47 -18.74 -4.03
CA THR A 610 -20.23 -18.03 -4.45
C THR A 610 -19.22 -17.89 -3.30
N ALA A 611 -19.69 -17.88 -2.05
CA ALA A 611 -18.81 -17.82 -0.88
C ALA A 611 -18.09 -19.15 -0.62
N GLU A 612 -18.73 -20.27 -0.93
CA GLU A 612 -18.23 -21.60 -0.59
C GLU A 612 -16.82 -21.87 -1.12
N ASN A 613 -16.49 -21.47 -2.36
CA ASN A 613 -15.17 -21.76 -2.94
C ASN A 613 -14.03 -20.93 -2.31
N ALA A 614 -14.22 -19.62 -2.18
CA ALA A 614 -13.24 -18.72 -1.56
C ALA A 614 -13.12 -18.97 -0.05
N ALA A 615 -14.26 -19.19 0.61
CA ALA A 615 -14.29 -19.62 2.01
C ALA A 615 -13.61 -20.98 2.17
N ALA A 616 -13.80 -21.95 1.26
CA ALA A 616 -13.14 -23.27 1.35
C ALA A 616 -11.62 -23.18 1.25
N ALA A 617 -11.06 -22.24 0.47
CA ALA A 617 -9.62 -22.00 0.43
C ALA A 617 -9.11 -21.47 1.79
N LEU A 618 -9.75 -20.41 2.30
CA LEU A 618 -9.46 -19.86 3.63
C LEU A 618 -9.62 -20.94 4.72
N TRP A 619 -10.68 -21.74 4.65
CA TRP A 619 -10.95 -22.82 5.60
C TRP A 619 -9.88 -23.90 5.56
N ARG A 620 -9.51 -24.40 4.37
CA ARG A 620 -8.41 -25.37 4.23
C ARG A 620 -7.13 -24.86 4.86
N ARG A 621 -6.85 -23.56 4.74
CA ARG A 621 -5.70 -22.93 5.39
C ARG A 621 -5.87 -22.89 6.90
N LEU A 622 -7.02 -22.43 7.40
CA LEU A 622 -7.31 -22.32 8.84
C LEU A 622 -7.33 -23.68 9.55
N THR A 623 -7.76 -24.74 8.88
CA THR A 623 -7.81 -26.11 9.43
C THR A 623 -6.53 -26.91 9.16
N SER A 624 -5.54 -26.33 8.47
CA SER A 624 -4.27 -27.02 8.25
C SER A 624 -3.54 -27.29 9.57
N GLU A 625 -2.83 -28.42 9.62
CA GLU A 625 -2.02 -28.82 10.77
C GLU A 625 -1.02 -27.72 11.16
N GLU A 626 -0.45 -27.03 10.16
CA GLU A 626 0.47 -25.92 10.37
C GLU A 626 -0.20 -24.74 11.10
N THR A 627 -1.43 -24.36 10.72
CA THR A 627 -2.17 -23.30 11.43
C THR A 627 -2.47 -23.70 12.87
N GLN A 628 -2.85 -24.96 13.10
CA GLN A 628 -3.12 -25.47 14.45
C GLN A 628 -1.86 -25.48 15.31
N ARG A 629 -0.73 -25.92 14.75
CA ARG A 629 0.59 -25.91 15.39
C ARG A 629 1.00 -24.49 15.77
N ARG A 630 0.87 -23.53 14.83
CA ARG A 630 1.25 -22.13 15.04
C ARG A 630 0.34 -21.42 16.02
N SER A 631 -0.99 -21.60 15.97
CA SER A 631 -1.94 -20.94 16.87
C SER A 631 -1.75 -21.33 18.34
N GLY A 632 -1.18 -22.51 18.62
CA GLY A 632 -0.75 -22.91 19.96
C GLY A 632 -1.85 -23.21 20.98
N LYS A 633 -3.12 -22.79 20.76
CA LYS A 633 -4.30 -23.16 21.59
C LYS A 633 -5.66 -22.70 21.04
N THR A 634 -5.72 -21.63 20.25
CA THR A 634 -6.98 -20.88 20.01
C THR A 634 -7.87 -21.53 18.94
N PHE A 635 -7.28 -22.07 17.88
CA PHE A 635 -8.04 -22.62 16.74
C PHE A 635 -8.50 -24.08 16.90
N GLY A 636 -7.93 -24.85 17.84
CA GLY A 636 -8.21 -26.29 18.01
C GLY A 636 -9.63 -26.65 18.46
N LYS A 637 -10.50 -25.66 18.70
CA LYS A 637 -11.91 -25.87 19.10
C LYS A 637 -12.93 -25.51 18.02
N MET A 638 -12.52 -25.00 16.85
CA MET A 638 -13.46 -24.78 15.74
C MET A 638 -13.92 -26.13 15.21
N THR A 639 -15.18 -26.48 15.47
CA THR A 639 -15.73 -27.75 15.01
C THR A 639 -16.27 -27.60 13.59
N LEU A 640 -16.27 -28.69 12.81
CA LEU A 640 -17.00 -28.73 11.54
C LEU A 640 -18.49 -28.37 11.70
N ALA A 641 -19.04 -28.51 12.92
CA ALA A 641 -20.40 -28.13 13.27
C ALA A 641 -20.63 -26.61 13.36
N ASP A 642 -19.58 -25.81 13.63
CA ASP A 642 -19.65 -24.36 13.45
C ASP A 642 -19.83 -23.96 11.97
N VAL A 643 -19.56 -24.90 11.05
CA VAL A 643 -19.58 -24.72 9.59
C VAL A 643 -20.75 -25.46 8.92
N SER A 644 -21.37 -26.47 9.55
CA SER A 644 -22.42 -27.29 8.93
C SER A 644 -23.71 -26.54 8.55
N THR A 645 -23.84 -25.27 8.95
CA THR A 645 -24.88 -24.36 8.43
C THR A 645 -24.64 -23.99 6.95
N ILE A 646 -23.46 -24.30 6.40
CA ILE A 646 -22.98 -23.88 5.07
C ILE A 646 -22.93 -25.06 4.06
N SER A 647 -23.29 -26.31 4.41
CA SER A 647 -23.16 -27.42 3.45
C SER A 647 -24.50 -28.14 3.21
N THR A 648 -25.27 -27.67 2.23
CA THR A 648 -26.34 -28.47 1.61
C THR A 648 -26.74 -27.83 0.29
N THR A 649 -26.56 -28.63 -0.78
CA THR A 649 -27.05 -28.59 -2.17
C THR A 649 -25.96 -28.35 -3.22
N ARG A 650 -25.77 -29.37 -4.05
CA ARG A 650 -24.85 -29.45 -5.19
C ARG A 650 -25.69 -29.94 -6.36
N GLU A 651 -26.17 -29.05 -7.22
CA GLU A 651 -26.56 -29.36 -8.59
C GLU A 651 -26.85 -28.08 -9.40
N LEU A 652 -26.14 -27.99 -10.54
CA LEU A 652 -26.45 -27.23 -11.77
C LEU A 652 -26.42 -25.68 -11.70
N VAL A 653 -25.49 -25.07 -12.43
CA VAL A 653 -25.71 -24.43 -13.75
C VAL A 653 -24.45 -23.65 -14.17
N ASP A 654 -24.03 -23.87 -15.42
CA ASP A 654 -23.01 -23.14 -16.17
C ASP A 654 -23.57 -21.78 -16.65
N PRO A 655 -22.93 -20.61 -16.45
CA PRO A 655 -23.34 -19.40 -17.13
C PRO A 655 -22.36 -19.05 -18.25
N SER A 656 -22.85 -19.19 -19.49
CA SER A 656 -22.29 -18.46 -20.62
C SER A 656 -22.42 -16.94 -20.40
N PRO A 657 -21.42 -16.13 -20.78
CA PRO A 657 -21.43 -14.70 -20.51
C PRO A 657 -22.47 -13.98 -21.38
N SER A 658 -23.45 -13.37 -20.71
CA SER A 658 -24.39 -12.41 -21.30
C SER A 658 -23.68 -11.06 -21.49
N THR A 659 -23.56 -10.62 -22.73
CA THR A 659 -23.15 -9.29 -23.13
C THR A 659 -24.23 -8.27 -22.76
N ALA A 660 -24.11 -7.66 -21.57
CA ALA A 660 -24.80 -6.42 -21.26
C ALA A 660 -23.97 -5.22 -21.77
N PRO A 661 -24.59 -4.17 -22.34
CA PRO A 661 -23.87 -3.02 -22.86
C PRO A 661 -23.30 -2.20 -21.69
N THR A 662 -21.98 -2.05 -21.64
CA THR A 662 -21.28 -1.10 -20.79
C THR A 662 -21.70 0.31 -21.18
N ALA A 663 -22.45 1.00 -20.32
CA ALA A 663 -22.53 2.45 -20.39
C ALA A 663 -21.13 3.00 -20.10
N GLY A 664 -20.39 3.38 -21.14
CA GLY A 664 -19.06 3.97 -21.01
C GLY A 664 -19.12 5.37 -20.39
N TYR A 665 -18.04 5.77 -19.73
CA TYR A 665 -17.84 7.15 -19.31
C TYR A 665 -17.88 8.09 -20.52
N VAL A 666 -18.25 9.35 -20.31
CA VAL A 666 -18.19 10.41 -21.33
C VAL A 666 -17.38 11.60 -20.82
N SER A 667 -16.84 12.37 -21.76
CA SER A 667 -16.15 13.63 -21.46
C SER A 667 -17.04 14.54 -20.60
N GLY A 668 -16.52 14.97 -19.45
CA GLY A 668 -17.18 15.78 -18.43
C GLY A 668 -17.60 15.01 -17.18
N ASP A 669 -17.59 13.67 -17.21
CA ASP A 669 -18.01 12.86 -16.06
C ASP A 669 -17.06 13.05 -14.87
N LYS A 670 -17.62 13.22 -13.67
CA LYS A 670 -16.84 13.24 -12.44
C LYS A 670 -16.54 11.80 -12.02
N VAL A 671 -15.29 11.52 -11.71
CA VAL A 671 -14.79 10.20 -11.33
C VAL A 671 -13.86 10.31 -10.12
N HIS A 672 -13.86 9.28 -9.28
CA HIS A 672 -12.86 9.13 -8.22
C HIS A 672 -11.74 8.22 -8.74
N ILE A 673 -10.49 8.66 -8.60
CA ILE A 673 -9.31 7.94 -9.08
C ILE A 673 -8.51 7.47 -7.87
N TRP A 674 -8.03 6.23 -7.87
CA TRP A 674 -7.12 5.75 -6.82
C TRP A 674 -5.66 6.03 -7.20
N SER A 675 -4.93 6.74 -6.35
CA SER A 675 -3.50 7.03 -6.56
C SER A 675 -2.62 6.04 -5.79
N ASN A 676 -1.95 5.15 -6.51
CA ASN A 676 -1.07 4.14 -5.91
C ASN A 676 0.13 4.74 -5.17
N SER A 677 0.73 5.84 -5.66
CA SER A 677 1.90 6.46 -5.02
C SER A 677 1.58 7.30 -3.79
N GLN A 678 0.33 7.72 -3.63
CA GLN A 678 -0.15 8.43 -2.44
C GLN A 678 -0.93 7.54 -1.48
N GLY A 679 -1.40 6.38 -1.95
CA GLY A 679 -2.24 5.48 -1.20
C GLY A 679 -3.60 6.08 -0.83
N MET A 680 -4.19 6.94 -1.67
CA MET A 680 -5.49 7.58 -1.41
C MET A 680 -6.34 7.79 -2.68
N TRP A 681 -7.65 7.96 -2.49
CA TRP A 681 -8.61 8.30 -3.55
C TRP A 681 -8.58 9.82 -3.82
N CYS A 682 -8.28 10.21 -5.06
CA CYS A 682 -8.49 11.54 -5.61
C CYS A 682 -9.95 11.64 -6.05
N THR A 683 -10.76 12.43 -5.34
CA THR A 683 -12.22 12.51 -5.54
C THR A 683 -12.64 13.57 -6.56
N ASP A 684 -11.68 14.20 -7.22
CA ASP A 684 -11.84 15.37 -8.07
C ASP A 684 -11.48 15.10 -9.54
N GLY A 685 -11.33 13.83 -9.91
CA GLY A 685 -11.11 13.44 -11.30
C GLY A 685 -12.29 13.87 -12.17
N VAL A 686 -11.99 14.47 -13.32
CA VAL A 686 -12.97 14.69 -14.39
C VAL A 686 -12.49 14.00 -15.65
N VAL A 687 -13.34 13.16 -16.22
CA VAL A 687 -13.13 12.50 -17.51
C VAL A 687 -13.00 13.58 -18.58
N ASN A 688 -11.79 13.81 -19.04
CA ASN A 688 -11.47 14.83 -20.04
C ASN A 688 -11.75 14.34 -21.46
N GLN A 689 -11.52 13.06 -21.72
CA GLN A 689 -11.73 12.45 -23.03
C GLN A 689 -11.95 10.95 -22.87
N VAL A 690 -12.79 10.39 -23.75
CA VAL A 690 -12.95 8.94 -23.90
C VAL A 690 -12.62 8.58 -25.35
N LEU A 691 -11.71 7.63 -25.54
CA LEU A 691 -11.29 7.22 -26.87
C LEU A 691 -12.42 6.45 -27.57
N GLY A 692 -12.82 6.88 -28.76
CA GLY A 692 -13.84 6.18 -29.55
C GLY A 692 -13.30 4.94 -30.26
N GLU A 693 -11.99 4.87 -30.45
CA GLU A 693 -11.28 3.79 -31.15
C GLU A 693 -9.90 3.59 -30.51
N GLU A 694 -9.28 2.44 -30.81
CA GLU A 694 -7.92 2.15 -30.34
C GLU A 694 -6.94 3.15 -30.94
N SER A 695 -6.15 3.82 -30.10
CA SER A 695 -5.26 4.90 -30.52
C SER A 695 -3.91 4.80 -29.82
N PRO A 696 -2.79 5.00 -30.53
CA PRO A 696 -1.49 5.16 -29.90
C PRO A 696 -1.47 6.48 -29.10
N MET A 697 -1.21 6.40 -27.80
CA MET A 697 -1.07 7.58 -26.94
C MET A 697 0.08 7.34 -25.95
N MET A 698 1.08 8.23 -25.92
CA MET A 698 2.27 8.10 -25.08
C MET A 698 3.14 6.84 -25.32
N GLY A 699 3.20 6.34 -26.55
CA GLY A 699 3.99 5.14 -26.89
C GLY A 699 3.32 3.81 -26.52
N TYR A 700 2.10 3.85 -25.99
CA TYR A 700 1.25 2.69 -25.72
C TYR A 700 0.03 2.70 -26.65
N MET A 701 -0.38 1.53 -27.16
CA MET A 701 -1.67 1.39 -27.85
C MET A 701 -2.77 1.29 -26.79
N LEU A 702 -3.65 2.27 -26.76
CA LEU A 702 -4.77 2.31 -25.82
C LEU A 702 -6.04 1.89 -26.52
N PRO A 703 -6.82 0.95 -25.96
CA PRO A 703 -8.05 0.48 -26.57
C PRO A 703 -9.15 1.55 -26.59
N ALA A 704 -10.08 1.41 -27.53
CA ALA A 704 -11.34 2.15 -27.53
C ALA A 704 -12.04 2.04 -26.16
N GLY A 705 -12.55 3.16 -25.64
CA GLY A 705 -13.16 3.27 -24.32
C GLY A 705 -12.21 3.69 -23.20
N SER A 706 -10.91 3.86 -23.48
CA SER A 706 -9.95 4.41 -22.51
C SER A 706 -10.29 5.85 -22.15
N VAL A 707 -10.07 6.21 -20.88
CA VAL A 707 -10.54 7.47 -20.28
C VAL A 707 -9.37 8.30 -19.75
N GLN A 708 -9.30 9.59 -20.10
CA GLN A 708 -8.28 10.53 -19.60
C GLN A 708 -8.85 11.39 -18.46
N VAL A 709 -8.11 11.65 -17.38
CA VAL A 709 -8.62 12.37 -16.19
C VAL A 709 -7.60 13.38 -15.61
N MET A 710 -8.02 14.58 -15.13
CA MET A 710 -7.15 15.68 -14.66
C MET A 710 -7.54 16.27 -13.26
N SER A 711 -6.58 16.84 -12.47
CA SER A 711 -6.75 17.47 -11.11
C SER A 711 -5.57 18.39 -10.69
N ASP A 712 -5.76 19.41 -9.79
CA ASP A 712 -4.76 20.00 -8.81
C ASP A 712 -5.26 21.20 -7.90
N GLY A 713 -4.41 21.86 -7.06
CA GLY A 713 -4.65 23.05 -6.19
C GLY A 713 -3.75 24.33 -6.32
N GLY A 714 -4.35 25.53 -6.55
CA GLY A 714 -3.70 26.85 -6.68
C GLY A 714 -4.51 28.05 -6.09
N MET A 715 -4.11 29.32 -6.32
CA MET A 715 -4.86 30.54 -5.93
C MET A 715 -5.40 31.30 -7.16
N ASP A 716 -6.47 32.09 -6.99
CA ASP A 716 -7.06 32.92 -8.04
C ASP A 716 -6.49 34.35 -8.00
N PHE A 717 -5.68 34.72 -8.99
CA PHE A 717 -5.03 36.03 -9.10
C PHE A 717 -5.83 37.03 -9.96
N SER A 718 -7.11 36.78 -10.25
CA SER A 718 -7.95 37.73 -10.99
C SER A 718 -7.95 39.15 -10.41
N PRO A 719 -7.99 39.39 -9.07
CA PRO A 719 -8.00 40.76 -8.54
C PRO A 719 -6.70 41.52 -8.81
N LEU A 720 -5.55 40.86 -8.64
CA LEU A 720 -4.26 41.43 -9.02
C LEU A 720 -4.28 41.82 -10.49
N CYS A 721 -4.82 40.94 -11.34
CA CYS A 721 -4.79 41.15 -12.76
C CYS A 721 -5.71 42.28 -13.24
N GLU A 722 -6.89 42.41 -12.63
CA GLU A 722 -7.77 43.56 -12.79
C GLU A 722 -7.06 44.87 -12.42
N GLN A 723 -6.29 44.89 -11.31
CA GLN A 723 -5.54 46.06 -10.88
C GLN A 723 -4.41 46.43 -11.84
N GLN A 724 -3.71 45.45 -12.40
CA GLN A 724 -2.56 45.66 -13.29
C GLN A 724 -2.94 45.78 -14.77
N GLY A 725 -4.23 45.60 -15.11
CA GLY A 725 -4.70 45.62 -16.50
C GLY A 725 -4.18 44.43 -17.32
N CYS A 726 -3.99 43.26 -16.70
CA CYS A 726 -3.61 42.04 -17.43
C CYS A 726 -4.81 41.14 -17.73
N THR A 727 -4.56 40.03 -18.44
CA THR A 727 -5.55 38.95 -18.62
C THR A 727 -5.21 37.78 -17.70
N PHE A 728 -6.16 37.33 -16.88
CA PHE A 728 -6.01 36.17 -16.02
C PHE A 728 -6.88 35.02 -16.53
N LYS A 729 -6.27 33.84 -16.66
CA LYS A 729 -6.98 32.59 -16.95
C LYS A 729 -6.64 31.58 -15.87
N LEU A 730 -7.63 31.28 -15.03
CA LEU A 730 -7.49 30.22 -14.03
C LEU A 730 -7.44 28.87 -14.76
N CYS A 731 -6.33 28.15 -14.60
CA CYS A 731 -6.22 26.78 -15.06
C CYS A 731 -6.47 25.83 -13.89
N PRO A 732 -7.00 24.61 -14.14
CA PRO A 732 -6.83 23.52 -13.21
C PRO A 732 -5.36 23.45 -12.83
N PRO A 733 -5.04 23.32 -11.55
CA PRO A 733 -3.64 23.38 -11.18
C PRO A 733 -2.90 22.12 -11.82
N ALA A 734 -1.56 21.96 -11.75
CA ALA A 734 -0.88 20.70 -12.07
C ALA A 734 0.39 20.49 -11.20
N ASN A 735 0.66 19.25 -10.79
CA ASN A 735 1.90 18.89 -10.11
C ASN A 735 3.03 18.61 -11.12
N ASP A 736 3.90 19.60 -11.31
CA ASP A 736 4.95 19.57 -12.33
C ASP A 736 6.32 19.08 -11.80
N ARG A 737 6.40 18.59 -10.55
CA ARG A 737 7.69 18.28 -9.90
C ARG A 737 8.46 17.10 -10.49
N TRP A 738 7.76 16.17 -11.14
CA TRP A 738 8.35 14.93 -11.65
C TRP A 738 7.81 14.50 -13.02
N HIS A 739 7.08 15.40 -13.69
CA HIS A 739 6.54 15.19 -15.04
C HIS A 739 6.38 16.55 -15.72
N PRO A 740 7.16 16.89 -16.75
CA PRO A 740 7.21 18.26 -17.26
C PRO A 740 6.05 18.61 -18.22
N TRP A 741 5.26 17.62 -18.67
CA TRP A 741 4.20 17.83 -19.65
C TRP A 741 3.07 18.80 -19.24
N PRO A 742 2.49 18.73 -18.03
CA PRO A 742 1.42 19.66 -17.68
C PRO A 742 1.89 21.10 -17.74
N PHE A 743 3.12 21.35 -17.28
CA PHE A 743 3.81 22.61 -17.45
C PHE A 743 3.95 23.02 -18.93
N PHE A 744 4.43 22.13 -19.81
CA PHE A 744 4.56 22.43 -21.24
C PHE A 744 3.23 22.80 -21.90
N ARG A 745 2.17 22.06 -21.59
CA ARG A 745 0.84 22.36 -22.12
C ARG A 745 0.34 23.73 -21.67
N ARG A 746 0.59 24.12 -20.43
CA ARG A 746 0.23 25.45 -19.93
C ARG A 746 1.00 26.55 -20.63
N LEU A 747 2.29 26.35 -20.85
CA LEU A 747 3.12 27.30 -21.58
C LEU A 747 2.66 27.43 -23.04
N TYR A 748 2.28 26.32 -23.67
CA TYR A 748 1.64 26.31 -25.00
C TYR A 748 0.34 27.12 -25.01
N ASP A 749 -0.60 26.81 -24.12
CA ASP A 749 -1.92 27.47 -24.06
C ASP A 749 -1.77 28.97 -23.74
N ALA A 750 -0.79 29.34 -22.91
CA ALA A 750 -0.46 30.73 -22.61
C ALA A 750 0.07 31.45 -23.85
N ALA A 751 0.99 30.84 -24.61
CA ALA A 751 1.54 31.42 -25.82
C ALA A 751 0.48 31.62 -26.91
N GLU A 752 -0.43 30.65 -27.06
CA GLU A 752 -1.59 30.76 -27.95
C GLU A 752 -2.51 31.90 -27.53
N SER A 753 -2.85 31.98 -26.24
CA SER A 753 -3.78 32.98 -25.72
C SER A 753 -3.22 34.40 -25.74
N LEU A 754 -1.93 34.59 -25.46
CA LEU A 754 -1.30 35.91 -25.46
C LEU A 754 -1.19 36.47 -26.87
N ASN A 755 -1.03 35.60 -27.86
CA ASN A 755 -0.89 35.94 -29.27
C ASN A 755 0.17 37.02 -29.56
N THR A 756 1.24 37.04 -28.76
CA THR A 756 2.38 37.96 -28.94
C THR A 756 3.44 37.34 -29.86
N GLU A 757 4.49 38.09 -30.20
CA GLU A 757 5.67 37.53 -30.87
C GLU A 757 6.56 36.77 -29.88
N TYR A 758 6.74 37.33 -28.69
CA TYR A 758 7.56 36.77 -27.62
C TYR A 758 6.74 36.57 -26.34
N VAL A 759 7.10 35.52 -25.60
CA VAL A 759 6.55 35.15 -24.30
C VAL A 759 7.70 35.13 -23.30
N ILE A 760 7.52 35.78 -22.15
CA ILE A 760 8.46 35.73 -21.03
C ILE A 760 7.81 34.94 -19.91
N MET A 761 8.49 33.92 -19.44
CA MET A 761 8.03 33.07 -18.36
C MET A 761 8.54 33.60 -17.02
N LEU A 762 7.65 33.78 -16.05
CA LEU A 762 8.01 34.24 -14.71
C LEU A 762 7.62 33.20 -13.66
N GLU A 763 8.50 32.98 -12.70
CA GLU A 763 8.31 32.09 -11.55
C GLU A 763 8.25 32.90 -10.24
N PRO A 764 7.72 32.31 -9.15
CA PRO A 764 7.65 32.99 -7.84
C PRO A 764 9.00 33.42 -7.26
N ASP A 765 10.11 32.86 -7.74
CA ASP A 765 11.49 33.21 -7.36
C ASP A 765 12.16 34.18 -8.35
N ASN A 766 11.37 34.92 -9.15
CA ASN A 766 11.85 36.02 -9.98
C ASN A 766 11.42 37.42 -9.49
N THR A 767 12.27 38.41 -9.76
CA THR A 767 11.95 39.83 -9.63
C THR A 767 12.27 40.61 -10.90
N ILE A 768 11.49 41.67 -11.14
CA ILE A 768 11.65 42.59 -12.26
C ILE A 768 12.36 43.87 -11.76
N HIS A 769 13.45 44.25 -12.40
CA HIS A 769 14.33 45.34 -11.96
C HIS A 769 14.48 46.49 -12.96
N GLY A 770 14.04 46.32 -14.21
CA GLY A 770 14.15 47.34 -15.22
C GLY A 770 13.51 46.94 -16.55
N PRO A 771 13.50 47.85 -17.53
CA PRO A 771 13.04 47.54 -18.88
C PRO A 771 14.08 46.70 -19.62
N ILE A 772 13.61 45.80 -20.48
CA ILE A 772 14.44 45.04 -21.41
C ILE A 772 15.10 46.03 -22.39
N LYS A 773 16.43 46.13 -22.36
CA LYS A 773 17.18 47.06 -23.22
C LYS A 773 17.71 46.40 -24.49
N ARG A 774 17.68 45.06 -24.55
CA ARG A 774 18.26 44.25 -25.62
C ARG A 774 17.22 43.28 -26.16
N GLU A 775 16.99 43.34 -27.46
CA GLU A 775 16.10 42.39 -28.13
C GLU A 775 16.71 40.98 -28.15
N PRO A 776 15.87 39.94 -27.98
CA PRO A 776 16.31 38.55 -28.10
C PRO A 776 16.72 38.22 -29.53
N LYS A 777 17.93 37.67 -29.71
CA LYS A 777 18.46 37.32 -31.04
C LYS A 777 18.10 35.90 -31.50
N HIS A 778 17.58 35.06 -30.61
CA HIS A 778 17.32 33.64 -30.86
C HIS A 778 15.89 33.25 -30.47
N ASP A 779 15.56 31.97 -30.66
CA ASP A 779 14.21 31.45 -30.52
C ASP A 779 13.81 31.25 -29.05
N ALA A 780 14.78 30.94 -28.20
CA ALA A 780 14.61 30.92 -26.76
C ALA A 780 15.88 31.36 -26.06
N GLY A 781 15.75 31.88 -24.85
CA GLY A 781 16.92 32.09 -24.01
C GLY A 781 16.63 32.25 -22.53
N GLY A 782 17.65 31.95 -21.75
CA GLY A 782 17.52 31.81 -20.31
C GLY A 782 18.80 32.17 -19.56
N ILE A 783 18.88 31.78 -18.31
CA ILE A 783 19.98 32.17 -17.42
C ILE A 783 21.27 31.47 -17.87
N TYR A 784 22.39 32.18 -17.92
CA TYR A 784 23.68 31.51 -18.09
C TYR A 784 23.98 30.63 -16.86
N VAL A 785 24.18 29.33 -17.09
CA VAL A 785 24.59 28.35 -16.08
C VAL A 785 25.94 27.79 -16.50
N GLN A 786 26.96 28.20 -15.76
CA GLN A 786 28.34 27.80 -16.04
C GLN A 786 28.48 26.27 -15.96
N ASP A 787 29.20 25.70 -16.94
CA ASP A 787 29.55 24.28 -17.01
C ASP A 787 28.37 23.30 -17.07
N ARG A 788 27.15 23.78 -17.38
CA ARG A 788 26.01 22.89 -17.66
C ARG A 788 26.23 22.15 -18.99
N SER A 789 25.96 20.86 -18.97
CA SER A 789 25.94 19.96 -20.13
C SER A 789 24.73 19.04 -20.06
N PHE A 790 24.25 18.60 -21.21
CA PHE A 790 23.16 17.63 -21.32
C PHE A 790 23.69 16.30 -21.91
N GLY A 791 23.11 15.20 -21.46
CA GLY A 791 23.37 13.87 -22.03
C GLY A 791 22.64 13.68 -23.36
N LEU A 792 22.95 12.59 -24.07
CA LEU A 792 22.19 12.14 -25.24
C LEU A 792 22.10 13.19 -26.39
N VAL A 793 23.17 13.97 -26.57
CA VAL A 793 23.26 15.02 -27.60
C VAL A 793 22.97 14.46 -28.99
N ASP A 794 23.56 13.31 -29.34
CA ASP A 794 23.38 12.69 -30.67
C ASP A 794 21.91 12.34 -30.95
N TYR A 795 21.17 11.91 -29.93
CA TYR A 795 19.75 11.60 -30.03
C TYR A 795 18.92 12.87 -30.33
N VAL A 796 19.17 13.93 -29.57
CA VAL A 796 18.49 15.23 -29.76
C VAL A 796 18.82 15.83 -31.12
N GLU A 797 20.11 15.83 -31.51
CA GLU A 797 20.54 16.34 -32.82
C GLU A 797 19.94 15.55 -33.96
N LYS A 798 19.79 14.21 -33.82
CA LYS A 798 19.15 13.36 -34.81
C LYS A 798 17.68 13.74 -35.03
N LEU A 799 16.93 13.99 -33.96
CA LEU A 799 15.54 14.46 -34.07
C LEU A 799 15.47 15.85 -34.73
N ALA A 800 16.39 16.73 -34.36
CA ALA A 800 16.44 18.10 -34.86
C ALA A 800 16.64 18.16 -36.38
N GLN A 801 17.36 17.20 -36.97
CA GLN A 801 17.60 17.16 -38.41
C GLN A 801 16.32 17.14 -39.25
N ALA A 802 15.21 16.61 -38.71
CA ALA A 802 13.94 16.55 -39.42
C ALA A 802 13.35 17.94 -39.73
N ARG A 803 13.62 18.94 -38.88
CA ARG A 803 13.18 20.32 -39.07
C ARG A 803 14.31 21.24 -39.52
N ALA A 804 15.50 21.10 -38.94
CA ALA A 804 16.64 21.97 -39.17
C ALA A 804 17.87 21.14 -39.55
N PRO A 805 18.03 20.76 -40.84
CA PRO A 805 19.22 20.05 -41.31
C PRO A 805 20.50 20.83 -40.99
N GLY A 806 21.49 20.14 -40.41
CA GLY A 806 22.73 20.73 -39.94
C GLY A 806 22.67 21.31 -38.52
N PHE A 807 21.55 21.20 -37.81
CA PHE A 807 21.44 21.65 -36.42
C PHE A 807 22.47 20.95 -35.53
N LYS A 808 23.13 21.74 -34.69
CA LYS A 808 24.08 21.29 -33.66
C LYS A 808 23.75 21.89 -32.31
N TRP A 809 23.62 21.04 -31.30
CA TRP A 809 23.29 21.47 -29.95
C TRP A 809 24.56 21.94 -29.23
N SER A 810 24.95 23.17 -29.51
CA SER A 810 26.21 23.74 -29.04
C SER A 810 26.31 23.77 -27.51
N ARG A 811 27.55 23.76 -26.98
CA ARG A 811 27.82 23.95 -25.55
C ARG A 811 27.24 25.27 -25.02
N LYS A 812 27.25 26.34 -25.82
CA LYS A 812 26.64 27.62 -25.46
C LYS A 812 25.12 27.46 -25.27
N ALA A 813 24.44 26.73 -26.15
CA ALA A 813 23.00 26.47 -26.02
C ALA A 813 22.67 25.64 -24.76
N MET A 814 23.48 24.61 -24.48
CA MET A 814 23.34 23.79 -23.27
C MET A 814 23.58 24.57 -21.97
N SER A 815 24.34 25.67 -22.03
CA SER A 815 24.59 26.54 -20.87
C SER A 815 23.45 27.50 -20.54
N ALA A 816 22.39 27.57 -21.35
CA ALA A 816 21.19 28.32 -21.01
C ALA A 816 20.33 27.51 -20.02
N GLY A 817 19.85 28.12 -18.95
CA GLY A 817 18.84 27.58 -18.05
C GLY A 817 17.49 28.20 -18.37
N LEU A 818 16.59 27.40 -18.96
CA LEU A 818 15.21 27.83 -19.23
C LEU A 818 14.41 27.74 -17.94
N ALA A 819 14.66 28.66 -17.01
CA ALA A 819 13.91 28.81 -15.76
C ALA A 819 13.16 30.15 -15.79
N GLY A 820 12.54 30.53 -14.69
CA GLY A 820 11.86 31.82 -14.58
C GLY A 820 12.76 33.00 -14.98
N GLY A 821 12.21 33.93 -15.76
CA GLY A 821 12.93 34.99 -16.46
C GLY A 821 13.42 34.59 -17.86
N ALA A 822 13.13 33.38 -18.34
CA ALA A 822 13.40 32.97 -19.71
C ALA A 822 12.43 33.62 -20.71
N TYR A 823 12.94 33.87 -21.92
CA TYR A 823 12.18 34.38 -23.04
C TYR A 823 12.06 33.33 -24.13
N PHE A 824 10.96 33.38 -24.89
CA PHE A 824 10.65 32.45 -25.95
C PHE A 824 9.95 33.15 -27.11
N ARG A 825 10.30 32.81 -28.34
CA ARG A 825 9.49 33.13 -29.52
C ARG A 825 8.22 32.28 -29.47
N LYS A 826 7.05 32.87 -29.69
CA LYS A 826 5.76 32.17 -29.64
C LYS A 826 5.76 30.93 -30.54
N GLU A 827 6.25 31.07 -31.77
CA GLU A 827 6.33 29.97 -32.74
C GLU A 827 7.17 28.79 -32.22
N ALA A 828 8.23 29.07 -31.45
CA ALA A 828 9.07 28.04 -30.87
C ALA A 828 8.32 27.27 -29.78
N ILE A 829 7.54 27.95 -28.94
CA ILE A 829 6.67 27.29 -27.95
C ILE A 829 5.63 26.41 -28.66
N LEU A 830 4.91 26.98 -29.62
CA LEU A 830 3.80 26.30 -30.29
C LEU A 830 4.30 25.09 -31.11
N ASP A 831 5.49 25.16 -31.69
CA ASP A 831 6.10 23.98 -32.33
C ASP A 831 6.60 22.99 -31.28
N ALA A 832 7.55 23.39 -30.43
CA ALA A 832 8.28 22.45 -29.57
C ALA A 832 7.43 21.80 -28.48
N LEU A 833 6.46 22.52 -27.93
CA LEU A 833 5.63 22.06 -26.82
C LEU A 833 4.23 21.59 -27.27
N SER A 834 4.02 21.43 -28.59
CA SER A 834 2.82 20.76 -29.10
C SER A 834 2.77 19.30 -28.65
N ASP A 835 1.58 18.79 -28.39
CA ASP A 835 1.41 17.40 -27.93
C ASP A 835 2.03 16.40 -28.94
N GLU A 836 1.92 16.67 -30.25
CA GLU A 836 2.52 15.85 -31.31
C GLU A 836 4.04 15.76 -31.20
N ASN A 837 4.74 16.90 -31.07
CA ASN A 837 6.20 16.90 -31.01
C ASN A 837 6.73 16.40 -29.67
N MET A 838 5.97 16.64 -28.61
CA MET A 838 6.27 16.12 -27.28
C MET A 838 6.19 14.58 -27.22
N MET A 839 5.29 13.96 -28.01
CA MET A 839 5.20 12.49 -28.14
C MET A 839 6.35 11.87 -28.96
N LYS A 840 7.05 12.65 -29.78
CA LYS A 840 8.20 12.15 -30.58
C LYS A 840 9.45 11.93 -29.73
N LEU A 841 9.46 12.47 -28.51
CA LEU A 841 10.56 12.29 -27.56
C LEU A 841 10.34 11.00 -26.75
N ASP A 842 11.34 10.12 -26.77
CA ASP A 842 11.43 8.95 -25.89
C ASP A 842 11.80 9.37 -24.46
N TRP A 843 10.80 9.79 -23.70
CA TRP A 843 10.95 10.22 -22.30
C TRP A 843 11.43 9.10 -21.36
N ASN A 844 11.15 7.83 -21.70
CA ASN A 844 11.59 6.68 -20.90
C ASN A 844 13.10 6.50 -21.05
N MET A 845 13.60 6.47 -22.29
CA MET A 845 15.02 6.40 -22.56
C MET A 845 15.77 7.61 -21.98
N LEU A 846 15.23 8.82 -22.13
CA LEU A 846 15.80 10.01 -21.50
C LEU A 846 15.83 9.87 -19.96
N GLY A 847 14.79 9.34 -19.32
CA GLY A 847 14.74 9.09 -17.88
C GLY A 847 15.71 8.03 -17.37
N GLU A 848 15.93 6.98 -18.17
CA GLU A 848 16.84 5.87 -17.85
C GLU A 848 18.31 6.24 -18.05
N GLN A 849 18.62 6.98 -19.11
CA GLN A 849 19.99 7.22 -19.55
C GLN A 849 20.52 8.62 -19.23
N ALA A 850 19.64 9.60 -18.99
CA ALA A 850 20.04 10.91 -18.49
C ALA A 850 19.96 10.99 -16.95
N THR A 851 20.13 12.19 -16.40
CA THR A 851 19.92 12.43 -14.97
C THR A 851 18.43 12.53 -14.65
N LYS A 852 18.04 12.26 -13.39
CA LYS A 852 16.66 12.48 -12.90
C LYS A 852 16.15 13.91 -13.09
N GLU A 853 17.04 14.84 -13.43
CA GLU A 853 16.71 16.23 -13.72
C GLU A 853 15.83 16.38 -14.97
N ILE A 854 15.78 15.39 -15.88
CA ILE A 854 14.87 15.41 -17.05
C ILE A 854 13.39 15.55 -16.66
N TYR A 855 13.04 15.22 -15.42
CA TYR A 855 11.67 15.35 -14.94
C TYR A 855 11.33 16.77 -14.45
N SER A 856 12.32 17.67 -14.36
CA SER A 856 12.12 19.09 -14.08
C SER A 856 11.88 19.86 -15.38
N SER A 857 10.89 20.75 -15.38
CA SER A 857 10.58 21.67 -16.48
C SER A 857 11.81 22.39 -17.03
N ASP A 858 12.68 22.87 -16.14
CA ASP A 858 13.82 23.73 -16.47
C ASP A 858 14.85 23.01 -17.35
N PHE A 859 14.95 21.69 -17.19
CA PHE A 859 15.83 20.83 -17.96
C PHE A 859 15.10 20.22 -19.16
N ALA A 860 13.86 19.79 -18.97
CA ALA A 860 13.07 19.14 -19.98
C ALA A 860 12.75 20.06 -21.17
N MET A 861 12.49 21.35 -20.94
CA MET A 861 12.30 22.33 -22.02
C MET A 861 13.49 22.31 -22.98
N GLN A 862 14.71 22.20 -22.45
CA GLN A 862 15.91 22.26 -23.28
C GLN A 862 15.97 21.11 -24.28
N TYR A 863 15.62 19.90 -23.87
CA TYR A 863 15.49 18.76 -24.77
C TYR A 863 14.38 18.99 -25.81
N ALA A 864 13.23 19.51 -25.40
CA ALA A 864 12.09 19.75 -26.30
C ALA A 864 12.41 20.75 -27.42
N PHE A 865 12.96 21.92 -27.07
CA PHE A 865 13.35 22.93 -28.05
C PHE A 865 14.51 22.47 -28.94
N ALA A 866 15.55 21.85 -28.36
CA ALA A 866 16.70 21.40 -29.11
C ALA A 866 16.36 20.24 -30.05
N ALA A 867 15.50 19.30 -29.67
CA ALA A 867 15.08 18.18 -30.51
C ALA A 867 14.24 18.61 -31.72
N ARG A 868 13.71 19.83 -31.69
CA ARG A 868 13.05 20.48 -32.82
C ARG A 868 13.98 21.40 -33.60
N GLY A 869 15.23 21.55 -33.19
CA GLY A 869 16.22 22.39 -33.86
C GLY A 869 16.01 23.89 -33.65
N TRP A 870 15.36 24.31 -32.56
CA TRP A 870 15.29 25.72 -32.18
C TRP A 870 16.60 26.19 -31.55
N HIS A 871 17.00 27.43 -31.82
CA HIS A 871 18.22 28.00 -31.27
C HIS A 871 17.97 28.56 -29.87
N ILE A 872 18.78 28.09 -28.92
CA ILE A 872 18.67 28.45 -27.52
C ILE A 872 19.98 29.08 -27.09
N GLU A 873 19.94 30.18 -26.35
CA GLU A 873 21.15 30.79 -25.80
C GLU A 873 20.94 31.49 -24.45
N PRO A 874 22.03 31.77 -23.71
CA PRO A 874 21.94 32.61 -22.54
C PRO A 874 21.45 34.02 -22.90
N TRP A 875 20.49 34.54 -22.13
CA TRP A 875 19.95 35.87 -22.27
C TRP A 875 20.61 36.84 -21.31
N GLU A 876 21.13 37.95 -21.81
CA GLU A 876 21.88 38.91 -20.98
C GLU A 876 20.97 39.73 -20.05
N GLU A 877 19.65 39.74 -20.29
CA GLU A 877 18.69 40.47 -19.46
C GLU A 877 18.12 39.64 -18.30
N THR A 878 18.65 38.42 -18.08
CA THR A 878 18.35 37.60 -16.91
C THR A 878 19.62 37.26 -16.14
N ALA A 879 19.52 37.27 -14.81
CA ALA A 879 20.63 36.98 -13.91
C ALA A 879 20.20 36.00 -12.81
N GLN A 880 21.10 35.09 -12.40
CA GLN A 880 20.91 34.27 -11.21
C GLN A 880 21.57 34.94 -10.01
N MET A 881 20.85 35.05 -8.90
CA MET A 881 21.32 35.74 -7.70
C MET A 881 21.96 34.78 -6.70
N ASP A 882 23.03 35.23 -6.06
CA ASP A 882 23.67 34.53 -4.93
C ASP A 882 22.88 34.78 -3.63
N LYS A 883 23.40 34.31 -2.49
CA LYS A 883 22.91 34.61 -1.14
C LYS A 883 22.75 36.11 -0.87
N ASN A 884 23.49 36.95 -1.59
CA ASN A 884 23.33 38.40 -1.53
C ASN A 884 22.51 38.91 -2.73
N LYS A 885 21.37 39.56 -2.46
CA LYS A 885 20.46 40.14 -3.46
C LYS A 885 21.08 41.21 -4.37
N ASP A 886 22.27 41.70 -4.03
CA ASP A 886 22.99 42.73 -4.78
C ASP A 886 24.19 42.16 -5.57
N ILE A 887 24.42 40.84 -5.49
CA ILE A 887 25.53 40.15 -6.15
C ILE A 887 24.97 39.03 -7.04
N PRO A 888 24.96 39.20 -8.36
CA PRO A 888 24.59 38.12 -9.27
C PRO A 888 25.69 37.06 -9.28
N LEU A 889 25.27 35.80 -9.25
CA LEU A 889 26.10 34.62 -9.52
C LEU A 889 26.44 34.55 -11.01
N THR A 890 25.45 34.83 -11.88
CA THR A 890 25.60 34.91 -13.34
C THR A 890 24.76 36.05 -13.90
N GLY A 891 25.16 36.63 -15.04
CA GLY A 891 24.48 37.77 -15.68
C GLY A 891 24.89 39.15 -15.13
N PRO A 892 24.42 40.25 -15.77
CA PRO A 892 24.76 41.60 -15.35
C PRO A 892 23.98 42.04 -14.10
N LYS A 893 24.58 42.94 -13.31
CA LYS A 893 23.92 43.51 -12.11
C LYS A 893 22.65 44.28 -12.45
N ASP A 894 22.58 44.90 -13.61
CA ASP A 894 21.43 45.68 -14.07
C ASP A 894 20.48 44.88 -14.98
N ALA A 895 20.52 43.55 -14.92
CA ALA A 895 19.58 42.68 -15.63
C ALA A 895 18.12 43.03 -15.30
N SER A 896 17.26 42.97 -16.32
CA SER A 896 15.82 43.21 -16.20
C SER A 896 15.14 42.19 -15.28
N PHE A 897 15.57 40.92 -15.32
CA PHE A 897 15.05 39.84 -14.50
C PHE A 897 16.14 39.27 -13.59
N ARG A 898 15.77 38.98 -12.34
CA ARG A 898 16.65 38.31 -11.38
C ARG A 898 15.97 37.07 -10.83
N HIS A 899 16.65 35.93 -10.87
CA HIS A 899 16.17 34.64 -10.37
C HIS A 899 16.92 34.25 -9.11
N TYR A 900 16.21 33.87 -8.04
CA TYR A 900 16.81 33.57 -6.73
C TYR A 900 17.01 32.06 -6.51
N CYS A 901 18.24 31.66 -6.19
CA CYS A 901 18.57 30.27 -5.86
C CYS A 901 17.96 29.82 -4.51
N SER A 902 17.94 28.51 -4.28
CA SER A 902 17.62 27.91 -2.97
C SER A 902 18.54 28.38 -1.83
N CYS A 903 19.73 28.88 -2.17
CA CYS A 903 20.69 29.43 -1.24
C CYS A 903 20.32 30.81 -0.67
N TYR A 904 19.30 31.49 -1.20
CA TYR A 904 18.91 32.83 -0.76
C TYR A 904 18.49 32.87 0.73
N PRO A 905 18.91 33.88 1.53
CA PRO A 905 18.52 34.01 2.92
C PRO A 905 16.99 34.12 3.07
N GLY A 906 16.39 33.16 3.77
CA GLY A 906 14.93 33.00 3.86
C GLY A 906 14.35 31.90 2.95
N GLY A 907 15.20 31.26 2.13
CA GLY A 907 14.81 30.22 1.18
C GLY A 907 14.20 30.79 -0.10
N LYS A 908 13.82 29.91 -1.03
CA LYS A 908 12.93 30.29 -2.15
C LYS A 908 11.61 30.80 -1.57
N PRO A 909 11.01 31.89 -2.10
CA PRO A 909 9.66 32.27 -1.74
C PRO A 909 8.74 31.06 -1.89
N THR A 910 8.18 30.58 -0.79
CA THR A 910 7.28 29.42 -0.82
C THR A 910 5.83 29.88 -0.81
N TYR A 911 4.93 29.06 -1.34
CA TYR A 911 3.48 29.27 -1.27
C TYR A 911 2.94 29.42 0.16
N ASN A 912 3.75 29.11 1.19
CA ASN A 912 3.39 29.20 2.60
C ASN A 912 3.73 30.56 3.24
N ILE A 913 4.31 31.51 2.48
CA ILE A 913 4.54 32.87 2.98
C ILE A 913 3.18 33.54 3.13
N LYS A 914 2.87 33.98 4.36
CA LYS A 914 1.67 34.77 4.61
C LYS A 914 1.75 36.08 3.82
N LEU A 915 0.73 36.33 3.00
CA LEU A 915 0.57 37.62 2.33
C LEU A 915 0.43 38.72 3.37
N LYS A 916 0.92 39.92 3.03
CA LYS A 916 0.60 41.09 3.84
C LYS A 916 -0.89 41.40 3.69
N LYS A 917 -1.50 42.06 4.67
CA LYS A 917 -2.92 42.38 4.66
C LYS A 917 -3.34 43.21 3.45
N GLU A 918 -2.46 44.09 2.99
CA GLU A 918 -2.63 44.87 1.76
C GLU A 918 -2.52 44.04 0.47
N ASP A 919 -1.89 42.87 0.51
CA ASP A 919 -1.72 41.96 -0.62
C ASP A 919 -2.80 40.87 -0.64
N GLU A 920 -3.45 40.57 0.49
CA GLU A 920 -4.56 39.59 0.57
C GLU A 920 -5.71 39.94 -0.38
N LYS A 921 -5.96 41.23 -0.63
CA LYS A 921 -6.98 41.70 -1.58
C LYS A 921 -6.61 41.46 -3.05
N LEU A 922 -5.35 41.13 -3.34
CA LEU A 922 -4.85 40.90 -4.70
C LEU A 922 -5.11 39.46 -5.18
N VAL A 923 -5.53 38.57 -4.27
CA VAL A 923 -5.85 37.19 -4.58
C VAL A 923 -7.21 36.81 -4.02
N ARG A 924 -7.86 35.83 -4.65
CA ARG A 924 -9.01 35.11 -4.10
C ARG A 924 -8.56 33.70 -3.79
N GLN A 925 -9.22 33.08 -2.81
CA GLN A 925 -9.14 31.63 -2.71
C GLN A 925 -9.66 31.06 -4.04
N GLN A 926 -9.03 29.99 -4.53
CA GLN A 926 -9.52 29.33 -5.73
C GLN A 926 -10.99 28.92 -5.57
N PRO A 927 -11.79 28.80 -6.64
CA PRO A 927 -13.12 28.21 -6.56
C PRO A 927 -13.13 26.90 -5.77
N GLU A 928 -14.18 26.64 -4.98
CA GLU A 928 -14.27 25.46 -4.08
C GLU A 928 -14.02 24.13 -4.80
N LYS A 929 -14.42 24.04 -6.09
CA LYS A 929 -14.14 22.90 -6.99
C LYS A 929 -12.64 22.60 -7.19
N TYR A 930 -11.78 23.55 -6.82
CA TYR A 930 -10.33 23.40 -6.81
C TYR A 930 -9.75 23.44 -5.38
N GLN A 931 -10.49 23.90 -4.34
CA GLN A 931 -10.01 24.08 -2.95
C GLN A 931 -9.76 22.80 -2.15
N GLN A 932 -10.40 21.69 -2.49
CA GLN A 932 -10.37 20.46 -1.66
C GLN A 932 -9.20 19.51 -1.99
N THR A 933 -8.21 19.98 -2.75
CA THR A 933 -7.18 19.15 -3.38
C THR A 933 -5.86 19.20 -2.60
N ASN A 934 -5.49 18.09 -1.96
CA ASN A 934 -4.09 17.90 -1.51
C ASN A 934 -3.24 17.64 -2.77
N SER A 935 -2.48 18.65 -3.16
CA SER A 935 -1.86 18.89 -4.48
C SER A 935 -0.59 18.07 -4.77
N VAL A 936 -0.70 16.74 -4.94
CA VAL A 936 0.50 15.94 -5.30
C VAL A 936 0.26 14.79 -6.29
N CYS A 937 -0.77 14.81 -7.15
CA CYS A 937 -0.99 13.69 -8.09
C CYS A 937 0.17 13.56 -9.09
N GLN A 938 0.93 12.45 -9.05
CA GLN A 938 2.07 12.17 -9.94
C GLN A 938 1.65 11.54 -11.29
N LEU A 939 0.43 11.00 -11.37
CA LEU A 939 -0.02 10.13 -12.46
C LEU A 939 -1.20 10.69 -13.27
N CYS A 940 -1.72 11.86 -12.90
CA CYS A 940 -2.89 12.48 -13.52
C CYS A 940 -2.63 13.03 -14.94
N ARG A 941 -1.48 12.69 -15.56
CA ARG A 941 -1.21 12.85 -16.99
C ARG A 941 -0.58 11.62 -17.66
N GLY A 942 -0.63 10.44 -17.05
CA GLY A 942 -0.41 9.17 -17.77
C GLY A 942 -1.75 8.52 -18.09
N PRO A 943 -1.99 8.00 -19.32
CA PRO A 943 -3.16 7.16 -19.56
C PRO A 943 -2.85 5.76 -19.01
N GLY A 944 -3.42 5.45 -17.84
CA GLY A 944 -3.33 4.10 -17.27
C GLY A 944 -3.26 4.04 -15.75
N ILE A 945 -4.40 4.28 -15.10
CA ILE A 945 -4.92 3.42 -14.01
C ILE A 945 -6.42 3.26 -14.26
#